data_AF-A0A1C3TJJ8-F1
#
_entry.id   AF-A0A1C3TJJ8-F1
#
_cell.length_a   1.000
_cell.length_b   1.000
_cell.length_c   1.000
_cell.angle_alpha   90.00
_cell.angle_beta   90.00
_cell.angle_gamma   90.00
#
_symmetry.space_group_name_H-M   'P 1'
#
loop_
_entity.id
_entity.type
_entity.pdbx_description
1 polymer ?
#
loop_
_entity_poly.entity_id
_entity_poly.type
_entity_poly.pdbx_seq_one_letter_code
_entity_poly.pdbx_strand_id
1 'polypeptide(L)'
;MDPIRSRTPSPARELQAGSQPDAVQPIADRLVSPPAGSPLDGLPARRTMSRTQLPSPPASVPAFSAGSFSDLLRQVDSSLFDASLFDSMPAFGAHHAQVATGELDEAQSALRAADDPQPPVRVAVTAARPPRAKPAQRPRRAAQTSDASPDAHVDLSTFGYSQQQQEKIKPTVRSTVAQHHAALVGHGFTHAHIVELSKHPAALGTIAARYSEMIAALPEATHEDIVGVGKQWSGARALEALLMVAEELRAPPLQLVTGQLLKIAKRGGVTAVEAVHASRNALTGAPLHLTPDQVVAIVSNNGGKQALETVQRLLPVLCQDHGLTPGQVVAIASNIGGKPALETVQRLLPVLCQPPYGLSPNQVVAIASHNGGKPALETVQRLLPVLCKPPYGLTPNQVVAIASHDGGKQALETVQRLLPVLCQDHGLTPGQVVAIANNIGGKPALETVQRLLLVLCQPPYNLTPNQVVAIASNHGGKQALETVQRLLPVLCKPPYNLTPEQVVAIASNGGGKQALETVERLLPVLCKPAYGLTPDQVVVIASHNGGKQALETVQRLLPVLCQPPYGLTPNQVVAIASHDGGKQALETVQRLLPVLCKPPYGLTPNQVVAIASHDGGKQALETVERLLPVLCKPPYGLTPDQVVAIASHDGGKQALETVQRLLPVLCQDHGLTPGQVVAIANNIGGKQALETVERLLPVLCKPSYGLTPEQVVAIASQDGGKQALESIFAQLSSPDPALATLTNDRLAALACIGGRPALDAVKKGLPHAPALITRVHNRVHEGTAHLVADLAQVVRVLSFFQCHSHPAQAFDEAMRQFRMSRHGLLQLFRRVGVTELEARSGTLPPASQRWDRMLQASGRKGAKPPSASAQTQGQESLDAFADSLERELDAPSPMHQAGQTLASSRKRSRSESSVNRSSAQQAAEVFVPEQRDAPPLLPLSSWGVKRRRTRIGGLPDPGTPTHGDLAASSAAFLEQDADPFAGAAEDFPAFDQEEIAWLKELLAH
;
A
#
# COMPACT_ATOMS: atom_id res chain seq x y z
N MET A 1 18.48 57.97 8.22
CA MET A 1 19.31 58.34 9.37
C MET A 1 20.49 57.37 9.39
N ASP A 2 21.53 57.69 8.63
CA ASP A 2 22.85 57.07 8.80
C ASP A 2 23.58 57.78 9.96
N PRO A 3 24.59 57.16 10.61
CA PRO A 3 25.95 57.43 10.12
C PRO A 3 27.05 56.34 10.39
N ILE A 4 27.81 56.01 9.33
CA ILE A 4 29.28 56.19 9.21
C ILE A 4 30.26 55.44 10.19
N ARG A 5 31.21 54.67 9.59
CA ARG A 5 32.59 54.25 10.08
C ARG A 5 32.68 53.15 11.18
N SER A 6 33.78 52.38 11.35
CA SER A 6 34.98 52.11 10.50
C SER A 6 35.90 50.98 11.04
N ARG A 7 36.87 50.56 10.20
CA ARG A 7 38.24 50.02 10.47
C ARG A 7 38.51 48.51 10.35
N THR A 8 39.58 48.26 9.57
CA THR A 8 40.31 47.03 9.23
C THR A 8 41.42 46.74 10.28
N PRO A 9 42.12 45.57 10.29
CA PRO A 9 43.17 45.25 9.28
C PRO A 9 43.29 43.77 8.82
N SER A 10 44.13 43.54 7.81
CA SER A 10 44.48 42.23 7.21
C SER A 10 45.98 41.93 7.38
N PRO A 11 46.39 40.67 7.16
CA PRO A 11 47.55 40.34 6.30
C PRO A 11 47.22 39.20 5.30
N ALA A 12 47.94 38.93 4.20
CA ALA A 12 48.97 39.69 3.45
C ALA A 12 48.92 39.25 1.96
N ARG A 13 49.78 39.83 1.10
CA ARG A 13 49.82 39.65 -0.36
C ARG A 13 50.74 38.51 -0.83
N GLU A 14 50.49 38.04 -2.06
CA GLU A 14 51.52 38.16 -3.12
C GLU A 14 50.89 38.52 -4.49
N LEU A 15 51.72 38.75 -5.52
CA LEU A 15 51.40 39.33 -6.86
C LEU A 15 51.71 38.30 -7.97
N GLN A 16 51.46 38.45 -9.28
CA GLN A 16 51.05 39.50 -10.23
C GLN A 16 50.35 38.75 -11.43
N ALA A 17 49.76 39.26 -12.52
CA ALA A 17 49.45 40.58 -13.13
C ALA A 17 48.23 40.36 -14.08
N GLY A 18 47.62 41.32 -14.79
CA GLY A 18 47.77 42.78 -14.82
C GLY A 18 46.87 43.45 -15.90
N SER A 19 46.77 44.78 -15.84
CA SER A 19 46.17 45.72 -16.83
C SER A 19 44.63 45.78 -16.99
N GLN A 20 44.11 47.01 -17.10
CA GLN A 20 42.69 47.38 -17.19
C GLN A 20 42.42 48.29 -18.42
N PRO A 21 41.14 48.61 -18.75
CA PRO A 21 40.76 49.38 -19.94
C PRO A 21 40.64 50.90 -19.66
N ASP A 22 40.23 51.65 -20.69
CA ASP A 22 39.86 53.07 -20.59
C ASP A 22 38.53 53.34 -21.35
N ALA A 23 37.79 54.41 -21.01
CA ALA A 23 36.43 54.63 -21.54
C ALA A 23 35.94 56.10 -21.51
N VAL A 24 35.30 56.58 -22.61
CA VAL A 24 34.59 57.89 -22.63
C VAL A 24 33.24 57.85 -23.38
N GLN A 25 32.22 58.10 -22.56
CA GLN A 25 30.84 58.62 -22.66
C GLN A 25 30.31 59.48 -23.88
N PRO A 26 29.00 59.91 -23.90
CA PRO A 26 28.13 59.79 -25.09
C PRO A 26 27.38 61.09 -25.54
N ILE A 27 26.42 60.95 -26.47
CA ILE A 27 25.39 61.97 -26.84
C ILE A 27 23.99 61.30 -26.98
N ALA A 28 22.91 62.08 -26.80
CA ALA A 28 21.47 61.70 -26.83
C ALA A 28 20.86 61.73 -28.28
N ASP A 29 19.54 61.60 -28.58
CA ASP A 29 18.29 61.81 -27.82
C ASP A 29 17.02 61.19 -28.51
N ARG A 30 15.85 61.24 -27.83
CA ARG A 30 14.43 61.13 -28.29
C ARG A 30 13.75 59.80 -28.69
N LEU A 31 12.96 59.28 -27.74
CA LEU A 31 11.51 58.91 -27.80
C LEU A 31 10.79 58.63 -29.14
N VAL A 32 10.13 57.44 -29.25
CA VAL A 32 8.65 57.20 -29.41
C VAL A 32 8.39 55.67 -29.55
N SER A 33 7.15 55.20 -29.28
CA SER A 33 6.76 53.78 -29.12
C SER A 33 5.90 53.23 -30.31
N PRO A 34 5.47 51.93 -30.34
CA PRO A 34 5.47 51.10 -31.57
C PRO A 34 4.11 51.04 -32.33
N PRO A 35 4.02 50.30 -33.47
CA PRO A 35 3.53 48.90 -33.38
C PRO A 35 4.08 47.89 -34.43
N ALA A 36 3.84 46.59 -34.15
CA ALA A 36 3.63 45.44 -35.06
C ALA A 36 4.57 45.17 -36.27
N GLY A 37 5.19 43.98 -36.30
CA GLY A 37 5.84 43.46 -37.52
C GLY A 37 6.44 42.04 -37.40
N SER A 38 6.09 41.17 -38.35
CA SER A 38 6.72 39.88 -38.68
C SER A 38 6.42 39.62 -40.18
N PRO A 39 7.13 38.74 -40.93
CA PRO A 39 8.11 37.73 -40.49
C PRO A 39 9.44 37.65 -41.32
N LEU A 40 10.36 36.79 -40.84
CA LEU A 40 11.32 35.92 -41.58
C LEU A 40 11.93 36.35 -42.94
N ASP A 41 13.28 36.35 -43.04
CA ASP A 41 14.00 35.61 -44.11
C ASP A 41 15.46 35.27 -43.71
N GLY A 42 16.13 34.33 -44.41
CA GLY A 42 17.48 33.83 -44.08
C GLY A 42 17.96 32.57 -44.84
N LEU A 43 17.91 32.59 -46.18
CA LEU A 43 18.25 31.52 -47.16
C LEU A 43 19.77 31.17 -47.21
N PRO A 44 20.28 30.13 -47.97
CA PRO A 44 19.71 29.42 -49.13
C PRO A 44 20.03 27.88 -49.20
N ALA A 45 20.15 27.24 -50.38
CA ALA A 45 19.04 26.73 -51.20
C ALA A 45 19.44 25.52 -52.11
N ARG A 46 18.42 24.73 -52.49
CA ARG A 46 18.38 23.54 -53.40
C ARG A 46 19.49 23.31 -54.46
N ARG A 47 19.79 22.02 -54.72
CA ARG A 47 19.56 21.36 -56.04
C ARG A 47 19.55 19.81 -55.96
N THR A 48 19.14 19.14 -57.05
CA THR A 48 18.88 17.68 -57.15
C THR A 48 19.14 17.17 -58.57
N MET A 49 19.70 15.96 -58.75
CA MET A 49 19.34 14.95 -59.81
C MET A 49 20.25 13.69 -59.81
N SER A 50 19.61 12.52 -59.64
CA SER A 50 19.79 11.22 -60.35
C SER A 50 21.16 10.62 -60.80
N ARG A 51 21.42 9.41 -60.27
CA ARG A 51 21.82 8.14 -60.97
C ARG A 51 23.24 7.97 -61.57
N THR A 52 23.98 6.95 -61.09
CA THR A 52 24.75 5.90 -61.85
C THR A 52 25.24 4.80 -60.85
N GLN A 53 25.90 3.72 -61.31
CA GLN A 53 26.24 2.48 -60.57
C GLN A 53 27.57 2.52 -59.75
N LEU A 54 27.87 1.37 -59.12
CA LEU A 54 29.02 1.00 -58.27
C LEU A 54 30.42 1.40 -58.79
N PRO A 55 31.43 1.46 -57.88
CA PRO A 55 32.37 0.32 -57.78
C PRO A 55 32.49 -0.31 -56.38
N SER A 56 33.20 -1.43 -56.30
CA SER A 56 33.22 -2.41 -55.20
C SER A 56 34.15 -2.08 -54.01
N PRO A 57 33.92 -2.66 -52.81
CA PRO A 57 34.95 -2.80 -51.78
C PRO A 57 35.93 -3.95 -52.10
N PRO A 58 37.16 -3.95 -51.54
CA PRO A 58 38.14 -5.04 -51.69
C PRO A 58 37.92 -6.20 -50.71
N ALA A 59 38.52 -7.35 -51.03
CA ALA A 59 38.62 -8.57 -50.22
C ALA A 59 40.08 -9.14 -50.38
N SER A 60 40.59 -10.19 -49.71
CA SER A 60 39.96 -11.35 -49.04
C SER A 60 40.92 -12.05 -48.04
N VAL A 61 40.38 -12.76 -47.02
CA VAL A 61 40.87 -14.00 -46.33
C VAL A 61 42.28 -14.02 -45.64
N PRO A 62 42.63 -15.04 -44.81
CA PRO A 62 41.85 -16.19 -44.26
C PRO A 62 41.77 -16.28 -42.71
N ALA A 63 41.02 -17.28 -42.23
CA ALA A 63 40.65 -17.57 -40.84
C ALA A 63 41.66 -18.43 -40.04
N PHE A 64 41.40 -18.64 -38.74
CA PHE A 64 41.38 -19.99 -38.13
C PHE A 64 40.50 -20.05 -36.84
N SER A 65 40.23 -21.27 -36.37
CA SER A 65 39.17 -21.68 -35.42
C SER A 65 39.20 -21.08 -34.01
N ALA A 66 38.02 -21.11 -33.37
CA ALA A 66 37.90 -21.09 -31.91
C ALA A 66 38.34 -22.43 -31.29
N GLY A 67 38.92 -22.38 -30.09
CA GLY A 67 39.37 -23.55 -29.32
C GLY A 67 39.68 -23.18 -27.87
N SER A 68 39.65 -24.19 -27.00
CA SER A 68 39.78 -24.14 -25.53
C SER A 68 40.64 -23.01 -24.93
N PHE A 69 40.11 -22.37 -23.88
CA PHE A 69 40.92 -21.73 -22.84
C PHE A 69 40.34 -21.99 -21.44
N SER A 70 40.21 -23.27 -21.09
CA SER A 70 40.29 -23.71 -19.70
C SER A 70 41.72 -24.15 -19.40
N ASP A 71 42.65 -23.19 -19.24
CA ASP A 71 43.93 -23.39 -18.54
C ASP A 71 44.69 -22.07 -18.39
N LEU A 72 44.68 -21.52 -17.16
CA LEU A 72 45.79 -20.80 -16.49
C LEU A 72 45.26 -19.98 -15.30
N LEU A 73 45.19 -20.60 -14.12
CA LEU A 73 45.65 -19.94 -12.89
C LEU A 73 46.00 -20.97 -11.81
N ARG A 74 47.30 -21.00 -11.47
CA ARG A 74 47.94 -21.64 -10.30
C ARG A 74 48.02 -23.17 -10.26
N GLN A 75 49.22 -23.63 -10.60
CA GLN A 75 49.89 -24.73 -9.91
C GLN A 75 49.80 -24.55 -8.38
N VAL A 76 49.39 -25.59 -7.67
CA VAL A 76 49.87 -26.02 -6.34
C VAL A 76 49.86 -27.55 -6.37
N ASP A 77 50.80 -28.20 -5.69
CA ASP A 77 51.12 -29.62 -5.87
C ASP A 77 49.99 -30.61 -5.58
N SER A 78 49.99 -31.72 -6.33
CA SER A 78 49.18 -32.92 -6.09
C SER A 78 50.09 -34.14 -5.95
N SER A 79 50.28 -34.63 -4.72
CA SER A 79 50.79 -35.98 -4.47
C SER A 79 50.30 -36.49 -3.10
N LEU A 80 50.29 -37.82 -2.93
CA LEU A 80 49.82 -38.62 -1.77
C LEU A 80 48.32 -39.02 -1.76
N PHE A 81 48.05 -40.23 -2.28
CA PHE A 81 47.12 -41.28 -1.76
C PHE A 81 45.61 -40.97 -1.59
N ASP A 82 44.66 -41.90 -1.79
CA ASP A 82 44.69 -43.24 -2.40
C ASP A 82 43.31 -43.55 -3.04
N ALA A 83 43.16 -44.70 -3.70
CA ALA A 83 41.93 -45.14 -4.36
C ALA A 83 41.06 -46.10 -3.51
N SER A 84 39.92 -46.50 -4.12
CA SER A 84 38.99 -47.58 -3.74
C SER A 84 37.93 -47.30 -2.65
N LEU A 85 36.70 -47.01 -3.12
CA LEU A 85 35.47 -47.66 -2.66
C LEU A 85 34.27 -47.24 -3.53
N PHE A 86 34.01 -47.99 -4.61
CA PHE A 86 32.67 -48.31 -5.16
C PHE A 86 32.84 -49.12 -6.46
N ASP A 87 32.95 -50.44 -6.33
CA ASP A 87 32.86 -51.38 -7.46
C ASP A 87 31.92 -52.53 -7.06
N SER A 88 30.82 -52.70 -7.81
CA SER A 88 29.95 -53.89 -7.90
C SER A 88 28.61 -53.53 -8.55
N MET A 89 28.57 -53.54 -9.88
CA MET A 89 27.34 -53.74 -10.66
C MET A 89 27.66 -54.69 -11.83
N PRO A 90 27.16 -55.94 -11.82
CA PRO A 90 27.25 -56.82 -12.99
C PRO A 90 26.32 -56.32 -14.11
N ALA A 91 26.70 -56.58 -15.36
CA ALA A 91 26.18 -55.87 -16.54
C ALA A 91 25.88 -56.82 -17.73
N PHE A 92 25.69 -56.20 -18.91
CA PHE A 92 25.39 -56.79 -20.23
C PHE A 92 23.94 -57.32 -20.41
N GLY A 93 23.31 -57.15 -21.59
CA GLY A 93 23.76 -56.47 -22.82
C GLY A 93 22.66 -56.51 -23.90
N ALA A 94 22.88 -56.23 -25.19
CA ALA A 94 23.85 -55.38 -25.88
C ALA A 94 23.65 -55.48 -27.41
N HIS A 95 23.17 -54.42 -28.07
CA HIS A 95 23.30 -54.20 -29.52
C HIS A 95 23.39 -52.67 -29.74
N HIS A 96 24.56 -52.08 -30.03
CA HIS A 96 25.27 -52.02 -31.33
C HIS A 96 24.43 -51.37 -32.46
N ALA A 97 24.88 -50.31 -33.15
CA ALA A 97 26.11 -49.48 -33.02
C ALA A 97 25.82 -48.03 -33.53
N GLN A 98 26.52 -46.96 -33.07
CA GLN A 98 27.65 -46.24 -33.73
C GLN A 98 27.45 -45.92 -35.24
N VAL A 99 27.89 -44.79 -35.84
CA VAL A 99 28.59 -43.52 -35.44
C VAL A 99 28.55 -42.58 -36.69
N ALA A 100 28.66 -41.24 -36.68
CA ALA A 100 28.32 -40.14 -35.76
C ALA A 100 28.59 -38.78 -36.49
N THR A 101 28.29 -37.63 -35.85
CA THR A 101 28.70 -36.24 -36.21
C THR A 101 28.24 -35.61 -37.54
N GLY A 102 27.88 -34.32 -37.50
CA GLY A 102 27.61 -33.47 -38.67
C GLY A 102 27.08 -32.09 -38.27
N GLU A 103 27.63 -31.01 -38.83
CA GLU A 103 27.34 -29.62 -38.45
C GLU A 103 26.55 -28.83 -39.52
N LEU A 104 25.84 -27.80 -39.03
CA LEU A 104 25.51 -26.51 -39.66
C LEU A 104 24.64 -26.40 -40.93
N ASP A 105 23.68 -25.47 -40.80
CA ASP A 105 23.19 -24.48 -41.78
C ASP A 105 22.72 -24.91 -43.17
N GLU A 106 21.43 -24.72 -43.46
CA GLU A 106 21.01 -23.90 -44.60
C GLU A 106 19.52 -23.47 -44.50
N ALA A 107 19.10 -22.58 -45.40
CA ALA A 107 17.70 -22.16 -45.55
C ALA A 107 17.18 -22.45 -46.96
N GLN A 108 15.85 -22.49 -47.08
CA GLN A 108 15.02 -22.58 -48.30
C GLN A 108 14.54 -23.96 -48.75
N SER A 109 13.28 -23.93 -49.20
CA SER A 109 12.44 -24.92 -49.87
C SER A 109 13.12 -25.78 -50.96
N ALA A 110 12.68 -27.03 -51.16
CA ALA A 110 11.62 -27.33 -52.16
C ALA A 110 11.33 -28.83 -52.43
N LEU A 111 10.05 -29.08 -52.74
CA LEU A 111 9.43 -30.11 -53.59
C LEU A 111 10.30 -30.97 -54.54
N ARG A 112 9.96 -32.26 -54.62
CA ARG A 112 9.67 -33.04 -55.85
C ARG A 112 8.54 -34.06 -55.54
N ALA A 113 7.82 -34.67 -56.48
CA ALA A 113 8.00 -34.91 -57.92
C ALA A 113 6.62 -34.93 -58.64
N ALA A 114 6.47 -35.03 -59.97
CA ALA A 114 7.23 -34.54 -61.15
C ALA A 114 6.43 -34.89 -62.44
N ASP A 115 6.63 -34.15 -63.54
CA ASP A 115 6.83 -34.72 -64.90
C ASP A 115 7.30 -33.64 -65.91
N ASP A 116 7.78 -34.06 -67.09
CA ASP A 116 8.58 -33.31 -68.08
C ASP A 116 8.06 -33.61 -69.53
N PRO A 117 8.73 -33.37 -70.70
CA PRO A 117 9.85 -32.48 -71.06
C PRO A 117 9.73 -31.66 -72.39
N GLN A 118 10.41 -30.50 -72.49
CA GLN A 118 11.15 -29.93 -73.68
C GLN A 118 10.43 -29.75 -75.07
N PRO A 119 11.02 -29.08 -76.12
CA PRO A 119 12.11 -28.10 -76.18
C PRO A 119 11.66 -26.68 -76.72
N PRO A 120 12.06 -26.11 -77.89
CA PRO A 120 12.93 -24.92 -77.87
C PRO A 120 12.49 -23.63 -78.63
N VAL A 121 13.00 -22.49 -78.13
CA VAL A 121 13.46 -21.26 -78.83
C VAL A 121 12.79 -20.81 -80.15
N ARG A 122 12.06 -19.68 -80.15
CA ARG A 122 12.32 -18.49 -81.03
C ARG A 122 11.46 -17.24 -80.75
N VAL A 123 12.08 -16.10 -81.05
CA VAL A 123 11.61 -14.76 -81.53
C VAL A 123 10.10 -14.43 -81.56
N ALA A 124 9.77 -13.20 -81.15
CA ALA A 124 8.44 -12.56 -81.19
C ALA A 124 7.89 -12.24 -82.61
N VAL A 125 6.65 -11.71 -82.71
CA VAL A 125 6.30 -10.52 -83.54
C VAL A 125 4.82 -10.06 -83.31
N THR A 126 4.57 -8.81 -83.68
CA THR A 126 3.39 -7.89 -83.59
C THR A 126 2.04 -8.43 -84.13
N ALA A 127 0.88 -7.73 -84.12
CA ALA A 127 0.54 -6.28 -84.08
C ALA A 127 -0.91 -6.03 -83.52
N ALA A 128 -1.31 -4.85 -83.01
CA ALA A 128 -1.83 -3.63 -83.68
C ALA A 128 -3.18 -3.82 -84.46
N ARG A 129 -4.12 -2.86 -84.59
CA ARG A 129 -4.12 -1.37 -84.50
C ARG A 129 -5.57 -0.80 -84.15
N PRO A 130 -6.09 0.42 -84.52
CA PRO A 130 -7.12 1.19 -83.73
C PRO A 130 -8.42 1.45 -84.59
N PRO A 131 -9.23 2.56 -84.53
CA PRO A 131 -9.27 3.81 -83.71
C PRO A 131 -10.67 4.39 -83.32
N ARG A 132 -10.67 5.59 -82.65
CA ARG A 132 -11.72 6.69 -82.61
C ARG A 132 -13.20 6.31 -82.30
N ALA A 133 -13.98 7.00 -81.46
CA ALA A 133 -14.12 8.45 -81.27
C ALA A 133 -14.87 8.85 -79.95
N LYS A 134 -15.18 10.17 -79.80
CA LYS A 134 -16.13 10.79 -78.84
C LYS A 134 -17.59 10.66 -79.36
N PRO A 135 -18.69 10.99 -78.61
CA PRO A 135 -18.78 11.81 -77.39
C PRO A 135 -19.61 11.18 -76.25
N ALA A 136 -20.09 12.00 -75.30
CA ALA A 136 -20.76 11.59 -74.06
C ALA A 136 -22.27 11.81 -74.07
N GLN A 137 -23.00 11.07 -73.22
CA GLN A 137 -23.94 11.67 -72.25
C GLN A 137 -24.34 10.67 -71.12
N ARG A 138 -24.94 11.20 -70.05
CA ARG A 138 -25.52 10.52 -68.87
C ARG A 138 -27.05 10.34 -69.09
N PRO A 139 -27.84 9.58 -68.28
CA PRO A 139 -27.68 9.36 -66.83
C PRO A 139 -28.05 7.95 -66.27
N ARG A 140 -28.11 7.90 -64.93
CA ARG A 140 -28.69 6.87 -64.01
C ARG A 140 -29.98 6.21 -64.55
N ARG A 141 -30.39 5.00 -64.13
CA ARG A 141 -30.48 4.52 -62.72
C ARG A 141 -30.58 2.98 -62.60
N ALA A 142 -29.98 2.44 -61.53
CA ALA A 142 -30.24 1.17 -60.82
C ALA A 142 -30.80 -0.08 -61.53
N ALA A 143 -30.03 -1.18 -61.50
CA ALA A 143 -30.54 -2.53 -61.22
C ALA A 143 -29.46 -3.44 -60.59
N GLN A 144 -29.93 -4.32 -59.71
CA GLN A 144 -29.40 -5.58 -59.17
C GLN A 144 -28.09 -6.17 -59.75
N THR A 145 -27.21 -6.61 -58.85
CA THR A 145 -26.33 -7.78 -59.05
C THR A 145 -26.34 -8.62 -57.78
N SER A 146 -26.96 -9.80 -57.82
CA SER A 146 -26.83 -10.82 -56.77
C SER A 146 -25.96 -11.95 -57.31
N ASP A 147 -24.73 -12.05 -56.84
CA ASP A 147 -24.09 -13.35 -56.62
C ASP A 147 -22.92 -13.19 -55.63
N ALA A 148 -22.97 -13.91 -54.50
CA ALA A 148 -21.96 -13.89 -53.46
C ALA A 148 -22.07 -15.17 -52.60
N SER A 149 -20.95 -15.88 -52.44
CA SER A 149 -20.90 -17.13 -51.67
C SER A 149 -21.19 -16.91 -50.18
N PRO A 150 -21.97 -17.78 -49.50
CA PRO A 150 -22.43 -17.54 -48.15
C PRO A 150 -21.40 -17.93 -47.08
N ASP A 151 -20.52 -17.00 -46.69
CA ASP A 151 -19.90 -17.03 -45.36
C ASP A 151 -21.00 -16.79 -44.30
N ALA A 152 -21.59 -17.88 -43.82
CA ALA A 152 -22.72 -17.84 -42.91
C ALA A 152 -22.31 -17.25 -41.54
N HIS A 153 -22.65 -15.98 -41.30
CA HIS A 153 -22.57 -15.36 -39.99
C HIS A 153 -23.53 -16.07 -39.02
N VAL A 154 -23.00 -17.05 -38.27
CA VAL A 154 -23.71 -17.73 -37.18
C VAL A 154 -24.16 -16.69 -36.15
N ASP A 155 -25.47 -16.49 -36.04
CA ASP A 155 -26.09 -15.66 -35.00
C ASP A 155 -26.25 -16.49 -33.72
N LEU A 156 -25.55 -16.09 -32.67
CA LEU A 156 -25.57 -16.76 -31.37
C LEU A 156 -26.80 -16.38 -30.53
N SER A 157 -27.70 -15.51 -31.01
CA SER A 157 -28.99 -15.22 -30.36
C SER A 157 -29.82 -16.50 -30.17
N THR A 158 -29.72 -17.41 -31.14
CA THR A 158 -30.33 -18.76 -31.15
C THR A 158 -29.86 -19.65 -29.98
N PHE A 159 -28.69 -19.36 -29.41
CA PHE A 159 -28.12 -20.03 -28.22
C PHE A 159 -28.23 -19.16 -26.95
N GLY A 160 -29.07 -18.11 -26.97
CA GLY A 160 -29.33 -17.23 -25.83
C GLY A 160 -28.26 -16.16 -25.56
N TYR A 161 -27.28 -15.94 -26.44
CA TYR A 161 -26.27 -14.90 -26.24
C TYR A 161 -26.85 -13.51 -26.54
N SER A 162 -26.72 -12.60 -25.58
CA SER A 162 -27.12 -11.19 -25.77
C SER A 162 -26.22 -10.49 -26.80
N GLN A 163 -26.72 -9.43 -27.43
CA GLN A 163 -25.94 -8.66 -28.41
C GLN A 163 -24.57 -8.23 -27.85
N GLN A 164 -24.51 -7.76 -26.60
CA GLN A 164 -23.26 -7.35 -25.94
C GLN A 164 -22.28 -8.51 -25.69
N GLN A 165 -22.77 -9.76 -25.59
CA GLN A 165 -21.92 -10.95 -25.56
C GLN A 165 -21.44 -11.30 -26.98
N GLN A 166 -22.31 -11.23 -27.98
CA GLN A 166 -21.96 -11.49 -29.37
C GLN A 166 -20.94 -10.50 -29.94
N GLU A 167 -20.98 -9.23 -29.53
CA GLU A 167 -20.00 -8.19 -29.90
C GLU A 167 -18.60 -8.46 -29.31
N LYS A 168 -18.51 -9.20 -28.19
CA LYS A 168 -17.23 -9.65 -27.59
C LYS A 168 -16.66 -10.88 -28.30
N ILE A 169 -17.49 -11.67 -28.98
CA ILE A 169 -17.06 -12.88 -29.72
C ILE A 169 -16.73 -12.50 -31.18
N LYS A 170 -15.48 -12.70 -31.57
CA LYS A 170 -15.01 -12.48 -32.96
C LYS A 170 -15.89 -13.27 -33.95
N PRO A 171 -16.37 -12.67 -35.07
CA PRO A 171 -17.28 -13.34 -36.00
C PRO A 171 -16.79 -14.71 -36.50
N THR A 172 -15.49 -14.84 -36.77
CA THR A 172 -14.83 -16.09 -37.22
C THR A 172 -14.79 -17.20 -36.16
N VAL A 173 -15.14 -16.91 -34.90
CA VAL A 173 -15.14 -17.85 -33.77
C VAL A 173 -16.56 -18.31 -33.42
N ARG A 174 -17.60 -17.66 -33.97
CA ARG A 174 -19.01 -17.95 -33.61
C ARG A 174 -19.45 -19.36 -34.00
N SER A 175 -18.92 -19.91 -35.09
CA SER A 175 -19.11 -21.32 -35.47
C SER A 175 -18.54 -22.27 -34.42
N THR A 176 -17.30 -22.06 -33.96
CA THR A 176 -16.66 -22.85 -32.89
C THR A 176 -17.41 -22.73 -31.56
N VAL A 177 -17.93 -21.54 -31.23
CA VAL A 177 -18.78 -21.35 -30.04
C VAL A 177 -20.07 -22.14 -30.16
N ALA A 178 -20.80 -22.04 -31.28
CA ALA A 178 -22.02 -22.81 -31.50
C ALA A 178 -21.77 -24.33 -31.47
N GLN A 179 -20.68 -24.80 -32.07
CA GLN A 179 -20.28 -26.21 -32.11
C GLN A 179 -20.07 -26.82 -30.71
N HIS A 180 -19.49 -26.06 -29.77
CA HIS A 180 -19.19 -26.55 -28.42
C HIS A 180 -20.18 -26.09 -27.34
N HIS A 181 -21.10 -25.18 -27.65
CA HIS A 181 -22.03 -24.57 -26.68
C HIS A 181 -22.82 -25.60 -25.88
N ALA A 182 -23.46 -26.57 -26.54
CA ALA A 182 -24.31 -27.56 -25.87
C ALA A 182 -23.53 -28.42 -24.86
N ALA A 183 -22.29 -28.81 -25.18
CA ALA A 183 -21.42 -29.55 -24.27
C ALA A 183 -20.95 -28.67 -23.10
N LEU A 184 -20.51 -27.43 -23.35
CA LEU A 184 -20.04 -26.52 -22.31
C LEU A 184 -21.17 -26.13 -21.34
N VAL A 185 -22.38 -25.86 -21.82
CA VAL A 185 -23.54 -25.62 -20.96
C VAL A 185 -23.98 -26.89 -20.22
N GLY A 186 -23.90 -28.06 -20.84
CA GLY A 186 -24.13 -29.35 -20.18
C GLY A 186 -23.15 -29.63 -19.03
N HIS A 187 -21.90 -29.18 -19.15
CA HIS A 187 -20.87 -29.20 -18.10
C HIS A 187 -21.04 -28.07 -17.05
N GLY A 188 -22.04 -27.20 -17.18
CA GLY A 188 -22.36 -26.12 -16.25
C GLY A 188 -21.65 -24.78 -16.53
N PHE A 189 -20.93 -24.61 -17.64
CA PHE A 189 -20.31 -23.32 -17.98
C PHE A 189 -21.35 -22.30 -18.43
N THR A 190 -21.25 -21.08 -17.91
CA THR A 190 -22.14 -19.96 -18.26
C THR A 190 -21.80 -19.35 -19.63
N HIS A 191 -22.74 -18.61 -20.23
CA HIS A 191 -22.45 -17.80 -21.43
C HIS A 191 -21.28 -16.83 -21.22
N ALA A 192 -21.05 -16.33 -20.00
CA ALA A 192 -19.91 -15.48 -19.67
C ALA A 192 -18.58 -16.25 -19.73
N HIS A 193 -18.54 -17.48 -19.19
CA HIS A 193 -17.39 -18.39 -19.30
C HIS A 193 -17.05 -18.69 -20.77
N ILE A 194 -18.07 -18.99 -21.58
CA ILE A 194 -17.88 -19.31 -23.00
C ILE A 194 -17.40 -18.09 -23.80
N VAL A 195 -17.89 -16.88 -23.48
CA VAL A 195 -17.36 -15.61 -24.04
C VAL A 195 -15.88 -15.42 -23.69
N GLU A 196 -15.46 -15.65 -22.45
CA GLU A 196 -14.05 -15.54 -22.05
C GLU A 196 -13.16 -16.59 -22.74
N LEU A 197 -13.61 -17.84 -22.84
CA LEU A 197 -12.90 -18.90 -23.56
C LEU A 197 -12.78 -18.63 -25.07
N SER A 198 -13.77 -17.97 -25.69
CA SER A 198 -13.75 -17.63 -27.12
C SER A 198 -12.57 -16.75 -27.56
N LYS A 199 -11.85 -16.12 -26.62
CA LYS A 199 -10.60 -15.40 -26.88
C LYS A 199 -9.52 -16.32 -27.47
N HIS A 200 -9.50 -17.59 -27.08
CA HIS A 200 -8.57 -18.63 -27.55
C HIS A 200 -9.34 -19.91 -27.93
N PRO A 201 -9.88 -20.00 -29.17
CA PRO A 201 -10.91 -20.98 -29.53
C PRO A 201 -10.58 -22.45 -29.28
N ALA A 202 -9.32 -22.84 -29.31
CA ALA A 202 -8.89 -24.21 -29.01
C ALA A 202 -9.35 -24.69 -27.61
N ALA A 203 -9.41 -23.79 -26.62
CA ALA A 203 -9.84 -24.14 -25.27
C ALA A 203 -11.31 -24.55 -25.20
N LEU A 204 -12.17 -24.03 -26.09
CA LEU A 204 -13.58 -24.45 -26.19
C LEU A 204 -13.69 -25.95 -26.49
N GLY A 205 -12.91 -26.43 -27.47
CA GLY A 205 -12.90 -27.85 -27.86
C GLY A 205 -12.28 -28.75 -26.81
N THR A 206 -11.09 -28.41 -26.32
CA THR A 206 -10.37 -29.19 -25.28
C THR A 206 -11.21 -29.32 -24.00
N ILE A 207 -11.84 -28.24 -23.53
CA ILE A 207 -12.70 -28.29 -22.33
C ILE A 207 -13.98 -29.08 -22.62
N ALA A 208 -14.68 -28.80 -23.74
CA ALA A 208 -15.92 -29.51 -24.07
C ALA A 208 -15.74 -31.03 -24.16
N ALA A 209 -14.61 -31.49 -24.71
CA ALA A 209 -14.31 -32.90 -24.89
C ALA A 209 -13.79 -33.59 -23.60
N ARG A 210 -12.90 -32.95 -22.83
CA ARG A 210 -12.17 -33.60 -21.73
C ARG A 210 -12.56 -33.11 -20.32
N TYR A 211 -13.66 -32.37 -20.16
CA TYR A 211 -14.09 -31.82 -18.85
C TYR A 211 -14.16 -32.87 -17.73
N SER A 212 -14.72 -34.06 -18.00
CA SER A 212 -14.79 -35.15 -17.01
C SER A 212 -13.42 -35.62 -16.53
N GLU A 213 -12.44 -35.66 -17.44
CA GLU A 213 -11.04 -35.97 -17.10
C GLU A 213 -10.41 -34.82 -16.31
N MET A 214 -10.73 -33.56 -16.63
CA MET A 214 -10.23 -32.38 -15.90
C MET A 214 -10.70 -32.39 -14.45
N ILE A 215 -11.98 -32.67 -14.18
CA ILE A 215 -12.49 -32.72 -12.81
C ILE A 215 -11.92 -33.92 -12.02
N ALA A 216 -11.66 -35.05 -12.68
CA ALA A 216 -11.00 -36.20 -12.06
C ALA A 216 -9.52 -35.92 -11.73
N ALA A 217 -8.76 -35.35 -12.66
CA ALA A 217 -7.34 -35.03 -12.48
C ALA A 217 -7.09 -33.73 -11.69
N LEU A 218 -8.11 -32.88 -11.50
CA LEU A 218 -8.08 -31.62 -10.76
C LEU A 218 -9.26 -31.53 -9.78
N PRO A 219 -9.33 -32.40 -8.75
CA PRO A 219 -10.33 -32.29 -7.70
C PRO A 219 -10.28 -30.89 -7.07
N GLU A 220 -11.46 -30.37 -6.73
CA GLU A 220 -11.72 -29.00 -6.22
C GLU A 220 -11.53 -27.86 -7.24
N ALA A 221 -11.17 -28.13 -8.50
CA ALA A 221 -11.11 -27.09 -9.54
C ALA A 221 -12.49 -26.51 -9.87
N THR A 222 -12.63 -25.18 -9.86
CA THR A 222 -13.89 -24.52 -10.24
C THR A 222 -13.94 -24.23 -11.75
N HIS A 223 -15.15 -23.98 -12.28
CA HIS A 223 -15.33 -23.48 -13.64
C HIS A 223 -14.52 -22.20 -13.92
N GLU A 224 -14.39 -21.30 -12.93
CA GLU A 224 -13.59 -20.06 -13.05
C GLU A 224 -12.09 -20.32 -13.12
N ASP A 225 -11.58 -21.39 -12.49
CA ASP A 225 -10.17 -21.76 -12.60
C ASP A 225 -9.86 -22.38 -13.96
N ILE A 226 -10.72 -23.28 -14.43
CA ILE A 226 -10.60 -23.92 -15.76
C ILE A 226 -10.72 -22.84 -16.86
N VAL A 227 -11.66 -21.91 -16.73
CA VAL A 227 -11.75 -20.71 -17.61
C VAL A 227 -10.52 -19.82 -17.45
N GLY A 228 -10.00 -19.66 -16.23
CA GLY A 228 -8.82 -18.87 -15.93
C GLY A 228 -7.55 -19.35 -16.63
N VAL A 229 -7.36 -20.67 -16.76
CA VAL A 229 -6.31 -21.29 -17.59
C VAL A 229 -6.69 -21.26 -19.07
N GLY A 230 -7.91 -21.70 -19.42
CA GLY A 230 -8.36 -21.84 -20.80
C GLY A 230 -8.33 -20.54 -21.61
N LYS A 231 -8.55 -19.39 -20.96
CA LYS A 231 -8.49 -18.07 -21.59
C LYS A 231 -7.07 -17.49 -21.78
N GLN A 232 -6.03 -18.27 -21.54
CA GLN A 232 -4.65 -17.90 -21.89
C GLN A 232 -4.29 -18.34 -23.32
N TRP A 233 -3.29 -17.71 -23.94
CA TRP A 233 -2.83 -18.05 -25.31
C TRP A 233 -2.47 -19.53 -25.49
N SER A 234 -1.91 -20.17 -24.46
CA SER A 234 -1.60 -21.61 -24.45
C SER A 234 -2.56 -22.45 -23.59
N GLY A 235 -3.71 -21.90 -23.20
CA GLY A 235 -4.62 -22.44 -22.19
C GLY A 235 -5.07 -23.88 -22.43
N ALA A 236 -5.49 -24.21 -23.65
CA ALA A 236 -5.85 -25.56 -24.07
C ALA A 236 -4.71 -26.57 -23.80
N ARG A 237 -3.51 -26.27 -24.29
CA ARG A 237 -2.31 -27.08 -24.09
C ARG A 237 -1.84 -27.15 -22.64
N ALA A 238 -2.08 -26.09 -21.86
CA ALA A 238 -1.74 -26.07 -20.43
C ALA A 238 -2.69 -26.98 -19.62
N LEU A 239 -3.98 -27.01 -19.96
CA LEU A 239 -4.94 -27.98 -19.41
C LEU A 239 -4.58 -29.41 -19.83
N GLU A 240 -4.26 -29.65 -21.12
CA GLU A 240 -3.82 -30.96 -21.62
C GLU A 240 -2.54 -31.44 -20.93
N ALA A 241 -1.56 -30.57 -20.69
CA ALA A 241 -0.36 -30.94 -19.94
C ALA A 241 -0.67 -31.24 -18.46
N LEU A 242 -1.55 -30.48 -17.80
CA LEU A 242 -2.01 -30.82 -16.46
C LEU A 242 -2.67 -32.21 -16.41
N LEU A 243 -3.51 -32.57 -17.39
CA LEU A 243 -4.09 -33.92 -17.47
C LEU A 243 -3.03 -35.03 -17.55
N MET A 244 -1.85 -34.75 -18.11
CA MET A 244 -0.76 -35.73 -18.23
C MET A 244 0.14 -35.83 -16.98
N VAL A 245 0.27 -34.76 -16.17
CA VAL A 245 1.26 -34.70 -15.08
C VAL A 245 0.72 -34.33 -13.69
N ALA A 246 -0.58 -34.05 -13.53
CA ALA A 246 -1.12 -33.57 -12.25
C ALA A 246 -1.07 -34.61 -11.11
N GLU A 247 -1.17 -35.91 -11.41
CA GLU A 247 -0.93 -36.97 -10.41
C GLU A 247 0.55 -37.01 -10.00
N GLU A 248 1.43 -36.98 -10.99
CA GLU A 248 2.88 -36.97 -10.83
C GLU A 248 3.46 -35.74 -10.11
N LEU A 249 2.73 -34.61 -10.12
CA LEU A 249 3.06 -33.40 -9.38
C LEU A 249 2.42 -33.35 -7.98
N ARG A 250 1.36 -34.12 -7.71
CA ARG A 250 0.81 -34.37 -6.36
C ARG A 250 1.59 -35.41 -5.59
N ALA A 251 2.33 -36.28 -6.27
CA ALA A 251 3.28 -37.17 -5.63
C ALA A 251 4.45 -36.38 -4.97
N PRO A 252 5.16 -36.99 -4.01
CA PRO A 252 6.48 -36.52 -3.58
C PRO A 252 7.45 -36.36 -4.77
N PRO A 253 8.38 -35.38 -4.72
CA PRO A 253 8.65 -34.52 -3.58
C PRO A 253 7.79 -33.24 -3.51
N LEU A 254 7.17 -32.81 -4.62
CA LEU A 254 6.54 -31.47 -4.70
C LEU A 254 5.14 -31.38 -4.08
N GLN A 255 4.31 -32.42 -4.16
CA GLN A 255 2.99 -32.48 -3.50
C GLN A 255 2.07 -31.29 -3.80
N LEU A 256 2.04 -30.82 -5.06
CA LEU A 256 1.34 -29.60 -5.45
C LEU A 256 -0.18 -29.75 -5.43
N VAL A 257 -0.87 -28.92 -4.63
CA VAL A 257 -2.34 -28.92 -4.56
C VAL A 257 -2.97 -28.39 -5.85
N THR A 258 -4.24 -28.72 -6.11
CA THR A 258 -4.95 -28.32 -7.35
C THR A 258 -4.85 -26.82 -7.63
N GLY A 259 -4.99 -25.97 -6.60
CA GLY A 259 -4.82 -24.51 -6.74
C GLY A 259 -3.43 -24.05 -7.16
N GLN A 260 -2.35 -24.72 -6.70
CA GLN A 260 -0.97 -24.43 -7.14
C GLN A 260 -0.77 -24.86 -8.60
N LEU A 261 -1.25 -26.05 -8.98
CA LEU A 261 -1.19 -26.55 -10.37
C LEU A 261 -1.89 -25.60 -11.34
N LEU A 262 -3.11 -25.16 -10.99
CA LEU A 262 -3.88 -24.19 -11.76
C LEU A 262 -3.20 -22.82 -11.81
N LYS A 263 -2.58 -22.34 -10.72
CA LYS A 263 -1.79 -21.09 -10.69
C LYS A 263 -0.61 -21.13 -11.68
N ILE A 264 0.12 -22.26 -11.73
CA ILE A 264 1.21 -22.47 -12.68
C ILE A 264 0.68 -22.46 -14.12
N ALA A 265 -0.33 -23.26 -14.44
CA ALA A 265 -0.89 -23.32 -15.79
C ALA A 265 -1.50 -21.98 -16.25
N LYS A 266 -2.10 -21.21 -15.32
CA LYS A 266 -2.75 -19.91 -15.56
C LYS A 266 -1.77 -18.75 -15.80
N ARG A 267 -0.57 -18.78 -15.19
CA ARG A 267 0.40 -17.66 -15.27
C ARG A 267 1.74 -18.00 -15.92
N GLY A 268 2.22 -19.24 -15.78
CA GLY A 268 3.42 -19.76 -16.45
C GLY A 268 3.14 -20.48 -17.77
N GLY A 269 1.92 -21.00 -17.94
CA GLY A 269 1.49 -21.72 -19.14
C GLY A 269 2.06 -23.13 -19.26
N VAL A 270 1.83 -23.76 -20.42
CA VAL A 270 2.21 -25.16 -20.68
C VAL A 270 3.68 -25.46 -20.40
N THR A 271 4.58 -24.58 -20.83
CA THR A 271 6.04 -24.80 -20.68
C THR A 271 6.52 -24.68 -19.23
N ALA A 272 5.78 -23.99 -18.36
CA ALA A 272 6.07 -23.97 -16.93
C ALA A 272 5.66 -25.30 -16.26
N VAL A 273 4.49 -25.86 -16.62
CA VAL A 273 4.04 -27.19 -16.16
C VAL A 273 5.04 -28.28 -16.57
N GLU A 274 5.42 -28.30 -17.85
CA GLU A 274 6.45 -29.20 -18.40
C GLU A 274 7.78 -29.10 -17.64
N ALA A 275 8.25 -27.88 -17.33
CA ALA A 275 9.54 -27.67 -16.66
C ALA A 275 9.54 -28.07 -15.17
N VAL A 276 8.43 -27.84 -14.46
CA VAL A 276 8.29 -28.27 -13.06
C VAL A 276 8.27 -29.79 -12.96
N HIS A 277 7.55 -30.47 -13.86
CA HIS A 277 7.53 -31.94 -13.92
C HIS A 277 8.91 -32.51 -14.26
N ALA A 278 9.55 -32.03 -15.32
CA ALA A 278 10.86 -32.53 -15.76
C ALA A 278 11.97 -32.35 -14.71
N SER A 279 11.89 -31.32 -13.85
CA SER A 279 12.90 -31.05 -12.82
C SER A 279 12.49 -31.42 -11.39
N ARG A 280 11.31 -32.02 -11.14
CA ARG A 280 10.71 -32.12 -9.79
C ARG A 280 11.65 -32.59 -8.67
N ASN A 281 12.50 -33.58 -8.95
CA ASN A 281 13.44 -34.16 -7.98
C ASN A 281 14.65 -33.26 -7.70
N ALA A 282 15.13 -32.55 -8.72
CA ALA A 282 16.31 -31.68 -8.64
C ALA A 282 16.01 -30.35 -7.92
N LEU A 283 14.76 -29.87 -7.97
CA LEU A 283 14.35 -28.61 -7.34
C LEU A 283 14.36 -28.70 -5.81
N THR A 284 13.86 -29.80 -5.25
CA THR A 284 13.82 -30.03 -3.79
C THR A 284 15.11 -30.64 -3.24
N GLY A 285 15.91 -31.29 -4.08
CA GLY A 285 17.19 -31.90 -3.72
C GLY A 285 18.34 -30.88 -3.62
N ALA A 286 19.51 -31.37 -3.23
CA ALA A 286 20.75 -30.59 -3.32
C ALA A 286 21.11 -30.34 -4.80
N PRO A 287 21.68 -29.16 -5.15
CA PRO A 287 22.07 -28.06 -4.26
C PRO A 287 20.98 -26.99 -4.03
N LEU A 288 19.75 -27.20 -4.52
CA LEU A 288 18.75 -26.12 -4.66
C LEU A 288 17.82 -25.99 -3.45
N HIS A 289 17.40 -27.10 -2.86
CA HIS A 289 16.57 -27.16 -1.63
C HIS A 289 15.32 -26.25 -1.65
N LEU A 290 14.71 -26.05 -2.82
CA LEU A 290 13.54 -25.18 -2.96
C LEU A 290 12.30 -25.83 -2.36
N THR A 291 11.50 -25.05 -1.63
CA THR A 291 10.17 -25.52 -1.18
C THR A 291 9.18 -25.53 -2.35
N PRO A 292 8.10 -26.33 -2.28
CA PRO A 292 7.06 -26.33 -3.32
C PRO A 292 6.50 -24.94 -3.61
N ASP A 293 6.28 -24.10 -2.59
CA ASP A 293 5.79 -22.73 -2.76
C ASP A 293 6.82 -21.79 -3.40
N GLN A 294 8.12 -21.99 -3.17
CA GLN A 294 9.17 -21.27 -3.89
C GLN A 294 9.19 -21.64 -5.37
N VAL A 295 9.05 -22.94 -5.71
CA VAL A 295 8.92 -23.40 -7.09
C VAL A 295 7.69 -22.79 -7.74
N VAL A 296 6.53 -22.84 -7.07
CA VAL A 296 5.27 -22.23 -7.54
C VAL A 296 5.43 -20.73 -7.76
N ALA A 297 6.09 -19.98 -6.85
CA ALA A 297 6.33 -18.55 -6.99
C ALA A 297 7.19 -18.20 -8.22
N ILE A 298 8.29 -18.94 -8.44
CA ILE A 298 9.16 -18.78 -9.62
C ILE A 298 8.37 -19.01 -10.91
N VAL A 299 7.63 -20.12 -10.99
CA VAL A 299 7.03 -20.56 -12.26
C VAL A 299 5.65 -19.97 -12.57
N SER A 300 4.95 -19.38 -11.58
CA SER A 300 3.64 -18.74 -11.77
C SER A 300 3.74 -17.33 -12.38
N ASN A 301 4.64 -17.16 -13.36
CA ASN A 301 4.98 -15.87 -13.97
C ASN A 301 5.21 -16.03 -15.48
N ASN A 302 5.02 -14.93 -16.22
CA ASN A 302 5.35 -14.88 -17.64
C ASN A 302 6.87 -15.12 -17.84
N GLY A 303 7.21 -16.25 -18.45
CA GLY A 303 8.60 -16.72 -18.55
C GLY A 303 9.05 -17.65 -17.42
N GLY A 304 8.13 -18.21 -16.62
CA GLY A 304 8.43 -19.06 -15.46
C GLY A 304 9.41 -20.20 -15.71
N LYS A 305 9.30 -20.92 -16.85
CA LYS A 305 10.29 -21.93 -17.28
C LYS A 305 11.71 -21.35 -17.35
N GLN A 306 11.86 -20.18 -17.99
CA GLN A 306 13.15 -19.51 -18.14
C GLN A 306 13.70 -19.02 -16.79
N ALA A 307 12.84 -18.54 -15.88
CA ALA A 307 13.23 -18.20 -14.52
C ALA A 307 13.73 -19.45 -13.77
N LEU A 308 12.99 -20.56 -13.82
CA LEU A 308 13.35 -21.83 -13.17
C LEU A 308 14.69 -22.39 -13.65
N GLU A 309 14.90 -22.51 -14.97
CA GLU A 309 16.18 -22.92 -15.57
C GLU A 309 17.35 -22.02 -15.12
N THR A 310 17.08 -20.72 -14.93
CA THR A 310 18.09 -19.76 -14.49
C THR A 310 18.37 -19.87 -12.98
N VAL A 311 17.37 -20.18 -12.16
CA VAL A 311 17.55 -20.51 -10.74
C VAL A 311 18.36 -21.79 -10.57
N GLN A 312 18.04 -22.86 -11.31
CA GLN A 312 18.81 -24.11 -11.28
C GLN A 312 20.30 -23.88 -11.60
N ARG A 313 20.60 -22.99 -12.56
CA ARG A 313 21.97 -22.64 -12.96
C ARG A 313 22.67 -21.66 -12.01
N LEU A 314 21.97 -20.65 -11.50
CA LEU A 314 22.60 -19.50 -10.83
C LEU A 314 22.42 -19.46 -9.31
N LEU A 315 21.48 -20.21 -8.70
CA LEU A 315 21.31 -20.21 -7.25
C LEU A 315 22.59 -20.62 -6.51
N PRO A 316 23.28 -21.74 -6.85
CA PRO A 316 24.51 -22.10 -6.16
C PRO A 316 25.61 -21.03 -6.31
N VAL A 317 25.76 -20.46 -7.50
CA VAL A 317 26.76 -19.43 -7.84
C VAL A 317 26.50 -18.09 -7.11
N LEU A 318 25.24 -17.69 -6.99
CA LEU A 318 24.84 -16.48 -6.27
C LEU A 318 24.94 -16.65 -4.75
N CYS A 319 24.69 -17.85 -4.23
CA CYS A 319 24.90 -18.15 -2.81
C CYS A 319 26.40 -18.24 -2.46
N GLN A 320 27.19 -18.94 -3.27
CA GLN A 320 28.60 -19.20 -3.00
C GLN A 320 29.52 -17.98 -3.26
N ASP A 321 29.40 -17.35 -4.44
CA ASP A 321 30.34 -16.30 -4.85
C ASP A 321 29.89 -14.89 -4.42
N HIS A 322 28.59 -14.70 -4.14
CA HIS A 322 27.99 -13.39 -3.87
C HIS A 322 27.29 -13.31 -2.49
N GLY A 323 27.28 -14.39 -1.71
CA GLY A 323 26.72 -14.43 -0.36
C GLY A 323 25.21 -14.22 -0.26
N LEU A 324 24.46 -14.35 -1.36
CA LEU A 324 23.00 -14.19 -1.35
C LEU A 324 22.32 -15.40 -0.72
N THR A 325 21.19 -15.20 -0.03
CA THR A 325 20.41 -16.35 0.48
C THR A 325 19.57 -16.98 -0.65
N PRO A 326 19.22 -18.27 -0.56
CA PRO A 326 18.28 -18.89 -1.50
C PRO A 326 16.95 -18.13 -1.60
N GLY A 327 16.45 -17.58 -0.48
CA GLY A 327 15.25 -16.73 -0.44
C GLY A 327 15.40 -15.44 -1.27
N GLN A 328 16.56 -14.79 -1.24
CA GLN A 328 16.85 -13.62 -2.07
C GLN A 328 16.88 -13.97 -3.56
N VAL A 329 17.48 -15.12 -3.92
CA VAL A 329 17.48 -15.63 -5.31
C VAL A 329 16.05 -15.94 -5.78
N VAL A 330 15.23 -16.56 -4.93
CA VAL A 330 13.81 -16.83 -5.20
C VAL A 330 13.01 -15.54 -5.38
N ALA A 331 13.24 -14.51 -4.56
CA ALA A 331 12.56 -13.21 -4.66
C ALA A 331 12.82 -12.52 -6.01
N ILE A 332 14.08 -12.50 -6.46
CA ILE A 332 14.46 -11.99 -7.79
C ILE A 332 13.83 -12.82 -8.91
N ALA A 333 13.79 -14.15 -8.75
CA ALA A 333 13.26 -15.07 -9.75
C ALA A 333 11.73 -15.04 -9.89
N SER A 334 10.99 -14.72 -8.81
CA SER A 334 9.51 -14.79 -8.73
C SER A 334 8.78 -13.60 -9.36
N ASN A 335 9.42 -12.94 -10.31
CA ASN A 335 8.94 -11.74 -11.00
C ASN A 335 8.91 -11.94 -12.53
N ILE A 336 8.11 -11.13 -13.25
CA ILE A 336 8.11 -11.13 -14.71
C ILE A 336 9.47 -10.62 -15.20
N GLY A 337 10.23 -11.52 -15.84
CA GLY A 337 11.62 -11.28 -16.21
C GLY A 337 12.64 -11.71 -15.14
N GLY A 338 12.30 -12.65 -14.25
CA GLY A 338 13.23 -13.22 -13.26
C GLY A 338 14.57 -13.70 -13.85
N LYS A 339 14.57 -14.38 -15.02
CA LYS A 339 15.80 -14.76 -15.74
C LYS A 339 16.73 -13.57 -16.02
N PRO A 340 16.33 -12.56 -16.82
CA PRO A 340 17.19 -11.41 -17.08
C PRO A 340 17.51 -10.60 -15.82
N ALA A 341 16.67 -10.62 -14.77
CA ALA A 341 17.00 -10.01 -13.48
C ALA A 341 18.16 -10.74 -12.79
N LEU A 342 18.09 -12.07 -12.60
CA LEU A 342 19.16 -12.90 -12.04
C LEU A 342 20.49 -12.75 -12.81
N GLU A 343 20.44 -12.85 -14.14
CA GLU A 343 21.62 -12.68 -15.02
C GLU A 343 22.21 -11.26 -14.92
N THR A 344 21.41 -10.26 -14.52
CA THR A 344 21.87 -8.88 -14.29
C THR A 344 22.40 -8.69 -12.88
N VAL A 345 21.85 -9.36 -11.87
CA VAL A 345 22.38 -9.37 -10.49
C VAL A 345 23.78 -10.01 -10.48
N GLN A 346 23.95 -11.20 -11.06
CA GLN A 346 25.25 -11.86 -11.19
C GLN A 346 26.31 -10.94 -11.84
N ARG A 347 25.91 -10.18 -12.87
CA ARG A 347 26.81 -9.29 -13.62
C ARG A 347 27.08 -7.95 -12.90
N LEU A 348 26.12 -7.40 -12.16
CA LEU A 348 26.18 -6.03 -11.64
C LEU A 348 26.35 -5.93 -10.12
N LEU A 349 26.05 -6.95 -9.32
CA LEU A 349 26.25 -6.91 -7.87
C LEU A 349 27.72 -6.58 -7.50
N PRO A 350 28.74 -7.25 -8.06
CA PRO A 350 30.14 -6.91 -7.77
C PRO A 350 30.53 -5.47 -8.18
N VAL A 351 29.83 -4.89 -9.16
CA VAL A 351 30.08 -3.52 -9.64
C VAL A 351 29.37 -2.47 -8.79
N LEU A 352 28.12 -2.76 -8.37
CA LEU A 352 27.28 -1.84 -7.59
C LEU A 352 27.64 -1.81 -6.10
N CYS A 353 28.29 -2.85 -5.58
CA CYS A 353 28.83 -2.85 -4.22
C CYS A 353 30.14 -2.07 -4.07
N GLN A 354 30.84 -1.76 -5.18
CA GLN A 354 32.10 -1.03 -5.17
C GLN A 354 31.90 0.49 -5.33
N PRO A 355 32.87 1.34 -4.92
CA PRO A 355 32.88 2.76 -5.26
C PRO A 355 32.83 2.96 -6.80
N PRO A 356 32.11 3.97 -7.32
CA PRO A 356 31.46 5.07 -6.61
C PRO A 356 30.02 4.79 -6.14
N TYR A 357 29.53 3.55 -6.23
CA TYR A 357 28.13 3.19 -5.93
C TYR A 357 27.92 2.85 -4.45
N GLY A 358 28.74 1.92 -3.92
CA GLY A 358 28.74 1.54 -2.50
C GLY A 358 27.42 0.95 -1.98
N LEU A 359 26.62 0.29 -2.83
CA LEU A 359 25.34 -0.31 -2.43
C LEU A 359 25.54 -1.62 -1.69
N SER A 360 24.70 -1.95 -0.71
CA SER A 360 24.73 -3.28 -0.10
C SER A 360 24.14 -4.36 -1.03
N PRO A 361 24.51 -5.64 -0.88
CA PRO A 361 23.86 -6.74 -1.60
C PRO A 361 22.33 -6.72 -1.44
N ASN A 362 21.83 -6.42 -0.23
CA ASN A 362 20.39 -6.31 0.05
C ASN A 362 19.72 -5.18 -0.75
N GLN A 363 20.40 -4.04 -0.97
CA GLN A 363 19.90 -2.98 -1.84
C GLN A 363 19.86 -3.40 -3.32
N VAL A 364 20.86 -4.14 -3.79
CA VAL A 364 20.87 -4.71 -5.15
C VAL A 364 19.74 -5.74 -5.33
N VAL A 365 19.51 -6.61 -4.34
CA VAL A 365 18.39 -7.57 -4.31
C VAL A 365 17.03 -6.85 -4.31
N ALA A 366 16.87 -5.78 -3.51
CA ALA A 366 15.64 -4.99 -3.48
C ALA A 366 15.30 -4.42 -4.87
N ILE A 367 16.25 -3.74 -5.53
CA ILE A 367 16.06 -3.20 -6.89
C ILE A 367 15.74 -4.32 -7.91
N ALA A 368 16.30 -5.51 -7.71
CA ALA A 368 16.13 -6.64 -8.61
C ALA A 368 14.80 -7.40 -8.45
N SER A 369 14.14 -7.30 -7.29
CA SER A 369 12.99 -8.16 -6.91
C SER A 369 11.63 -7.62 -7.36
N HIS A 370 11.58 -6.97 -8.52
CA HIS A 370 10.40 -6.33 -9.10
C HIS A 370 10.27 -6.62 -10.61
N ASN A 371 9.09 -6.37 -11.18
CA ASN A 371 8.87 -6.52 -12.62
C ASN A 371 9.71 -5.48 -13.37
N GLY A 372 10.74 -5.96 -14.06
CA GLY A 372 11.76 -5.10 -14.68
C GLY A 372 12.98 -4.79 -13.80
N GLY A 373 13.32 -5.64 -12.83
CA GLY A 373 14.54 -5.52 -12.02
C GLY A 373 15.83 -5.32 -12.85
N LYS A 374 15.99 -6.03 -13.99
CA LYS A 374 17.12 -5.79 -14.93
C LYS A 374 17.21 -4.32 -15.39
N PRO A 375 16.21 -3.75 -16.10
CA PRO A 375 16.30 -2.36 -16.52
C PRO A 375 16.36 -1.37 -15.35
N ALA A 376 15.87 -1.72 -14.15
CA ALA A 376 16.07 -0.90 -12.95
C ALA A 376 17.55 -0.87 -12.54
N LEU A 377 18.21 -2.03 -12.35
CA LEU A 377 19.65 -2.14 -12.05
C LEU A 377 20.54 -1.42 -13.08
N GLU A 378 20.30 -1.65 -14.37
CA GLU A 378 21.03 -0.99 -15.47
C GLU A 378 20.82 0.54 -15.47
N THR A 379 19.71 1.02 -14.90
CA THR A 379 19.43 2.46 -14.75
C THR A 379 20.04 3.04 -13.48
N VAL A 380 20.09 2.29 -12.37
CA VAL A 380 20.80 2.67 -11.14
C VAL A 380 22.29 2.81 -11.43
N GLN A 381 22.91 1.83 -12.12
CA GLN A 381 24.30 1.91 -12.55
C GLN A 381 24.57 3.16 -13.41
N ARG A 382 23.65 3.52 -14.30
CA ARG A 382 23.81 4.69 -15.18
C ARG A 382 23.55 6.03 -14.48
N LEU A 383 22.61 6.10 -13.53
CA LEU A 383 22.07 7.36 -13.02
C LEU A 383 22.45 7.68 -11.56
N LEU A 384 22.80 6.72 -10.71
CA LEU A 384 23.19 6.99 -9.32
C LEU A 384 24.35 8.01 -9.24
N PRO A 385 25.47 7.87 -10.00
CA PRO A 385 26.58 8.83 -9.96
C PRO A 385 26.26 10.22 -10.55
N VAL A 386 25.08 10.38 -11.16
CA VAL A 386 24.57 11.64 -11.71
C VAL A 386 23.58 12.28 -10.73
N LEU A 387 22.64 11.49 -10.18
CA LEU A 387 21.61 11.93 -9.24
C LEU A 387 22.19 12.28 -7.86
N CYS A 388 23.34 11.73 -7.47
CA CYS A 388 24.06 12.13 -6.27
C CYS A 388 24.85 13.45 -6.39
N LYS A 389 24.89 14.07 -7.58
CA LYS A 389 25.60 15.33 -7.82
C LYS A 389 24.62 16.51 -7.94
N PRO A 390 25.06 17.76 -7.70
CA PRO A 390 24.27 18.94 -8.06
C PRO A 390 23.91 18.91 -9.56
N PRO A 391 22.70 19.37 -9.95
CA PRO A 391 21.69 20.04 -9.12
C PRO A 391 20.75 19.10 -8.33
N TYR A 392 20.92 17.78 -8.43
CA TYR A 392 19.97 16.80 -7.87
C TYR A 392 20.21 16.52 -6.38
N GLY A 393 21.45 16.23 -5.99
CA GLY A 393 21.86 16.06 -4.58
C GLY A 393 21.20 14.89 -3.83
N LEU A 394 20.70 13.86 -4.53
CA LEU A 394 20.02 12.73 -3.89
C LEU A 394 21.00 11.76 -3.21
N THR A 395 20.60 11.14 -2.11
CA THR A 395 21.43 10.09 -1.48
C THR A 395 21.31 8.77 -2.25
N PRO A 396 22.31 7.86 -2.16
CA PRO A 396 22.20 6.51 -2.72
C PRO A 396 20.94 5.79 -2.24
N ASN A 397 20.56 5.93 -0.96
CA ASN A 397 19.36 5.33 -0.39
C ASN A 397 18.07 5.85 -1.04
N GLN A 398 17.98 7.14 -1.38
CA GLN A 398 16.84 7.70 -2.12
C GLN A 398 16.77 7.14 -3.55
N VAL A 399 17.93 6.99 -4.22
CA VAL A 399 18.01 6.38 -5.56
C VAL A 399 17.61 4.90 -5.54
N VAL A 400 18.04 4.14 -4.51
CA VAL A 400 17.62 2.76 -4.27
C VAL A 400 16.11 2.68 -4.05
N ALA A 401 15.54 3.52 -3.17
CA ALA A 401 14.11 3.52 -2.88
C ALA A 401 13.27 3.73 -4.14
N ILE A 402 13.58 4.76 -4.95
CA ILE A 402 12.89 5.04 -6.23
C ILE A 402 13.04 3.87 -7.24
N ALA A 403 14.14 3.11 -7.16
CA ALA A 403 14.42 2.00 -8.05
C ALA A 403 13.76 0.68 -7.64
N SER A 404 13.49 0.47 -6.35
CA SER A 404 12.88 -0.74 -5.77
C SER A 404 11.35 -0.75 -5.88
N HIS A 405 10.85 -0.57 -7.12
CA HIS A 405 9.43 -0.64 -7.47
C HIS A 405 9.25 -1.17 -8.88
N ASP A 406 8.05 -1.69 -9.17
CA ASP A 406 7.61 -1.99 -10.53
C ASP A 406 7.74 -0.75 -11.43
N GLY A 407 8.66 -0.83 -12.41
CA GLY A 407 9.00 0.27 -13.29
C GLY A 407 9.98 1.31 -12.72
N GLY A 408 10.75 1.00 -11.67
CA GLY A 408 11.72 1.91 -11.03
C GLY A 408 12.69 2.62 -11.99
N LYS A 409 13.09 1.97 -13.10
CA LYS A 409 13.79 2.64 -14.24
C LYS A 409 13.07 3.90 -14.70
N GLN A 410 11.77 3.80 -14.95
CA GLN A 410 10.95 4.91 -15.45
C GLN A 410 10.80 6.01 -14.40
N ALA A 411 10.73 5.65 -13.11
CA ALA A 411 10.76 6.64 -12.03
C ALA A 411 12.08 7.40 -12.01
N LEU A 412 13.24 6.72 -12.01
CA LEU A 412 14.57 7.36 -12.06
C LEU A 412 14.77 8.25 -13.29
N GLU A 413 14.43 7.77 -14.49
CA GLU A 413 14.51 8.56 -15.73
C GLU A 413 13.59 9.80 -15.69
N THR A 414 12.53 9.77 -14.90
CA THR A 414 11.59 10.90 -14.73
C THR A 414 12.05 11.86 -13.64
N VAL A 415 12.61 11.36 -12.53
CA VAL A 415 13.24 12.19 -11.48
C VAL A 415 14.41 12.98 -12.06
N GLN A 416 15.28 12.34 -12.85
CA GLN A 416 16.37 13.04 -13.55
C GLN A 416 15.85 14.17 -14.47
N ARG A 417 14.70 13.97 -15.12
CA ARG A 417 14.11 14.97 -16.04
C ARG A 417 13.34 16.08 -15.31
N LEU A 418 12.64 15.76 -14.22
CA LEU A 418 11.63 16.64 -13.62
C LEU A 418 12.03 17.22 -12.26
N LEU A 419 12.98 16.65 -11.51
CA LEU A 419 13.38 17.20 -10.20
C LEU A 419 13.79 18.68 -10.29
N PRO A 420 14.66 19.12 -11.23
CA PRO A 420 15.03 20.54 -11.33
C PRO A 420 13.82 21.44 -11.64
N VAL A 421 12.90 20.99 -12.50
CA VAL A 421 11.71 21.73 -12.94
C VAL A 421 10.67 21.83 -11.82
N LEU A 422 10.49 20.77 -11.02
CA LEU A 422 9.57 20.76 -9.88
C LEU A 422 10.13 21.59 -8.70
N CYS A 423 11.46 21.61 -8.51
CA CYS A 423 12.08 22.48 -7.51
C CYS A 423 12.06 23.95 -7.90
N GLN A 424 12.34 24.28 -9.17
CA GLN A 424 12.45 25.68 -9.65
C GLN A 424 11.07 26.30 -9.93
N ASP A 425 10.23 25.65 -10.74
CA ASP A 425 8.97 26.26 -11.22
C ASP A 425 7.78 26.01 -10.26
N HIS A 426 7.88 25.02 -9.37
CA HIS A 426 6.78 24.58 -8.50
C HIS A 426 7.12 24.62 -7.00
N GLY A 427 8.35 25.02 -6.63
CA GLY A 427 8.78 25.18 -5.23
C GLY A 427 8.85 23.89 -4.40
N LEU A 428 8.80 22.70 -5.01
CA LEU A 428 8.87 21.43 -4.29
C LEU A 428 10.29 21.13 -3.80
N THR A 429 10.43 20.47 -2.65
CA THR A 429 11.74 20.01 -2.19
C THR A 429 12.17 18.71 -2.90
N PRO A 430 13.48 18.41 -3.01
CA PRO A 430 13.94 17.11 -3.50
C PRO A 430 13.35 15.93 -2.72
N GLY A 431 13.12 16.07 -1.40
CA GLY A 431 12.46 15.06 -0.57
C GLY A 431 11.00 14.79 -0.99
N GLN A 432 10.24 15.83 -1.31
CA GLN A 432 8.87 15.69 -1.83
C GLN A 432 8.87 15.02 -3.22
N VAL A 433 9.80 15.38 -4.10
CA VAL A 433 9.96 14.73 -5.42
C VAL A 433 10.34 13.25 -5.26
N VAL A 434 11.19 12.89 -4.29
CA VAL A 434 11.51 11.51 -3.95
C VAL A 434 10.29 10.75 -3.43
N ALA A 435 9.48 11.33 -2.53
CA ALA A 435 8.28 10.69 -2.00
C ALA A 435 7.26 10.34 -3.09
N ILE A 436 7.03 11.26 -4.03
CA ILE A 436 6.17 11.03 -5.21
C ILE A 436 6.75 9.94 -6.12
N ALA A 437 8.08 9.85 -6.22
CA ALA A 437 8.77 8.88 -7.07
C ALA A 437 8.89 7.47 -6.45
N ASN A 438 8.92 7.36 -5.12
CA ASN A 438 9.10 6.14 -4.33
C ASN A 438 7.81 5.30 -4.21
N ASN A 439 7.12 5.10 -5.32
CA ASN A 439 5.85 4.39 -5.38
C ASN A 439 5.71 3.67 -6.74
N ILE A 440 4.97 2.57 -6.81
CA ILE A 440 4.58 1.96 -8.09
C ILE A 440 3.78 3.00 -8.90
N GLY A 441 4.32 3.37 -10.06
CA GLY A 441 3.78 4.46 -10.87
C GLY A 441 4.32 5.86 -10.54
N GLY A 442 5.47 5.98 -9.87
CA GLY A 442 6.11 7.27 -9.56
C GLY A 442 6.33 8.17 -10.79
N LYS A 443 6.66 7.61 -11.97
CA LYS A 443 6.71 8.38 -13.23
C LYS A 443 5.38 9.08 -13.57
N PRO A 444 4.26 8.35 -13.80
CA PRO A 444 2.99 9.00 -14.09
C PRO A 444 2.51 9.90 -12.95
N ALA A 445 2.88 9.65 -11.69
CA ALA A 445 2.61 10.56 -10.58
C ALA A 445 3.35 11.91 -10.76
N LEU A 446 4.68 11.91 -10.96
CA LEU A 446 5.47 13.11 -11.22
C LEU A 446 5.00 13.89 -12.46
N GLU A 447 4.73 13.19 -13.56
CA GLU A 447 4.18 13.78 -14.81
C GLU A 447 2.78 14.39 -14.61
N THR A 448 2.04 13.93 -13.60
CA THR A 448 0.73 14.49 -13.23
C THR A 448 0.85 15.66 -12.26
N VAL A 449 1.79 15.61 -11.30
CA VAL A 449 2.11 16.74 -10.40
C VAL A 449 2.57 17.95 -11.21
N GLN A 450 3.51 17.78 -12.15
CA GLN A 450 3.96 18.85 -13.06
C GLN A 450 2.81 19.48 -13.85
N ARG A 451 1.78 18.70 -14.20
CA ARG A 451 0.63 19.16 -14.98
C ARG A 451 -0.47 19.79 -14.13
N LEU A 452 -0.66 19.34 -12.90
CA LEU A 452 -1.85 19.65 -12.08
C LEU A 452 -1.57 20.46 -10.82
N LEU A 453 -0.34 20.55 -10.30
CA LEU A 453 -0.07 21.27 -9.03
C LEU A 453 -0.54 22.73 -9.12
N LEU A 454 -0.11 23.48 -10.12
CA LEU A 454 -0.53 24.88 -10.31
C LEU A 454 -2.03 25.03 -10.62
N VAL A 455 -2.71 23.96 -11.08
CA VAL A 455 -4.16 23.97 -11.32
C VAL A 455 -4.93 23.72 -10.02
N LEU A 456 -4.45 22.80 -9.19
CA LEU A 456 -5.05 22.43 -7.90
C LEU A 456 -4.78 23.45 -6.80
N CYS A 457 -3.71 24.24 -6.92
CA CYS A 457 -3.45 25.38 -6.02
C CYS A 457 -4.29 26.63 -6.32
N GLN A 458 -5.11 26.62 -7.37
CA GLN A 458 -5.93 27.75 -7.79
C GLN A 458 -7.43 27.50 -7.53
N PRO A 459 -8.26 28.55 -7.50
CA PRO A 459 -9.71 28.38 -7.43
C PRO A 459 -10.25 27.52 -8.59
N PRO A 460 -11.24 26.63 -8.35
CA PRO A 460 -11.99 26.44 -7.11
C PRO A 460 -11.37 25.47 -6.09
N TYR A 461 -10.17 24.93 -6.35
CA TYR A 461 -9.60 23.81 -5.57
C TYR A 461 -8.84 24.29 -4.32
N ASN A 462 -8.06 25.36 -4.46
CA ASN A 462 -7.33 26.03 -3.36
C ASN A 462 -6.42 25.12 -2.50
N LEU A 463 -5.93 24.00 -3.05
CA LEU A 463 -5.07 23.07 -2.30
C LEU A 463 -3.65 23.62 -2.12
N THR A 464 -3.03 23.33 -0.98
CA THR A 464 -1.60 23.62 -0.78
C THR A 464 -0.72 22.64 -1.58
N PRO A 465 0.52 23.03 -1.95
CA PRO A 465 1.48 22.10 -2.55
C PRO A 465 1.72 20.85 -1.70
N ASN A 466 1.69 20.97 -0.36
CA ASN A 466 1.85 19.83 0.55
C ASN A 466 0.68 18.83 0.45
N GLN A 467 -0.56 19.30 0.32
CA GLN A 467 -1.72 18.42 0.10
C GLN A 467 -1.64 17.75 -1.28
N VAL A 468 -1.20 18.45 -2.33
CA VAL A 468 -0.95 17.86 -3.66
C VAL A 468 0.15 16.79 -3.58
N VAL A 469 1.23 17.02 -2.82
CA VAL A 469 2.29 16.03 -2.58
C VAL A 469 1.78 14.81 -1.81
N ALA A 470 0.95 14.98 -0.78
CA ALA A 470 0.37 13.86 -0.02
C ALA A 470 -0.49 12.93 -0.90
N ILE A 471 -1.37 13.51 -1.72
CA ILE A 471 -2.18 12.77 -2.71
C ILE A 471 -1.30 12.08 -3.76
N ALA A 472 -0.17 12.69 -4.13
CA ALA A 472 0.74 12.18 -5.14
C ALA A 472 1.72 11.10 -4.64
N SER A 473 2.07 11.12 -3.35
CA SER A 473 3.09 10.23 -2.73
C SER A 473 2.55 8.86 -2.33
N ASN A 474 1.54 8.40 -3.06
CA ASN A 474 0.78 7.19 -2.79
C ASN A 474 0.75 6.27 -4.01
N HIS A 475 0.49 4.98 -3.79
CA HIS A 475 0.33 4.01 -4.87
C HIS A 475 -0.85 4.41 -5.77
N GLY A 476 -0.52 4.71 -7.04
CA GLY A 476 -1.49 5.27 -7.99
C GLY A 476 -1.79 6.76 -7.83
N GLY A 477 -0.91 7.56 -7.20
CA GLY A 477 -1.13 8.99 -6.93
C GLY A 477 -1.56 9.85 -8.14
N LYS A 478 -1.13 9.52 -9.37
CA LYS A 478 -1.70 10.09 -10.62
C LYS A 478 -3.24 9.99 -10.64
N GLN A 479 -3.77 8.81 -10.39
CA GLN A 479 -5.19 8.53 -10.44
C GLN A 479 -5.93 9.24 -9.30
N ALA A 480 -5.32 9.36 -8.12
CA ALA A 480 -5.87 10.17 -7.04
C ALA A 480 -5.97 11.65 -7.44
N LEU A 481 -4.88 12.27 -7.94
CA LEU A 481 -4.88 13.66 -8.42
C LEU A 481 -5.91 13.92 -9.53
N GLU A 482 -5.96 13.07 -10.56
CA GLU A 482 -6.94 13.19 -11.65
C GLU A 482 -8.39 13.01 -11.17
N THR A 483 -8.60 12.32 -10.04
CA THR A 483 -9.93 12.15 -9.42
C THR A 483 -10.28 13.30 -8.48
N VAL A 484 -9.33 13.84 -7.72
CA VAL A 484 -9.51 15.06 -6.91
C VAL A 484 -9.87 16.24 -7.82
N GLN A 485 -9.18 16.42 -8.94
CA GLN A 485 -9.52 17.43 -9.95
C GLN A 485 -10.96 17.29 -10.48
N ARG A 486 -11.46 16.05 -10.61
CA ARG A 486 -12.82 15.77 -11.10
C ARG A 486 -13.89 15.94 -10.01
N LEU A 487 -13.62 15.48 -8.79
CA LEU A 487 -14.64 15.25 -7.75
C LEU A 487 -14.63 16.26 -6.61
N LEU A 488 -13.53 16.96 -6.30
CA LEU A 488 -13.53 17.98 -5.24
C LEU A 488 -14.63 19.04 -5.46
N PRO A 489 -14.81 19.63 -6.67
CA PRO A 489 -15.87 20.62 -6.92
C PRO A 489 -17.29 20.05 -6.94
N VAL A 490 -17.46 18.73 -6.77
CA VAL A 490 -18.74 18.01 -6.66
C VAL A 490 -19.01 17.63 -5.20
N LEU A 491 -18.02 17.05 -4.52
CA LEU A 491 -18.09 16.63 -3.11
C LEU A 491 -18.18 17.83 -2.14
N CYS A 492 -17.65 19.00 -2.51
CA CYS A 492 -17.83 20.23 -1.74
C CYS A 492 -19.18 20.94 -1.96
N LYS A 493 -20.19 20.25 -2.53
CA LYS A 493 -21.54 20.77 -2.79
C LYS A 493 -22.62 19.83 -2.24
N PRO A 494 -23.87 20.31 -2.06
CA PRO A 494 -25.00 19.45 -1.76
C PRO A 494 -25.16 18.34 -2.81
N PRO A 495 -25.48 17.08 -2.41
CA PRO A 495 -25.85 16.66 -1.06
C PRO A 495 -24.67 16.32 -0.12
N TYR A 496 -23.42 16.36 -0.61
CA TYR A 496 -22.25 15.82 0.09
C TYR A 496 -21.68 16.78 1.15
N ASN A 497 -21.51 18.05 0.79
CA ASN A 497 -21.02 19.14 1.66
C ASN A 497 -19.67 18.89 2.37
N LEU A 498 -18.78 18.09 1.78
CA LEU A 498 -17.46 17.80 2.35
C LEU A 498 -16.50 19.00 2.23
N THR A 499 -15.57 19.14 3.17
CA THR A 499 -14.51 20.17 3.04
C THR A 499 -13.39 19.70 2.08
N PRO A 500 -12.59 20.63 1.51
CA PRO A 500 -11.41 20.26 0.73
C PRO A 500 -10.43 19.36 1.52
N GLU A 501 -10.29 19.59 2.83
CA GLU A 501 -9.42 18.82 3.73
C GLU A 501 -9.93 17.38 3.88
N GLN A 502 -11.24 17.19 4.04
CA GLN A 502 -11.86 15.86 4.06
C GLN A 502 -11.65 15.12 2.73
N VAL A 503 -11.79 15.82 1.59
CA VAL A 503 -11.50 15.26 0.26
C VAL A 503 -10.01 14.90 0.12
N VAL A 504 -9.10 15.71 0.66
CA VAL A 504 -7.65 15.41 0.68
C VAL A 504 -7.33 14.20 1.56
N ALA A 505 -7.95 14.05 2.74
CA ALA A 505 -7.73 12.91 3.63
C ALA A 505 -8.11 11.58 2.95
N ILE A 506 -9.28 11.53 2.31
CA ILE A 506 -9.74 10.38 1.51
C ILE A 506 -8.80 10.11 0.33
N ALA A 507 -8.24 11.16 -0.28
CA ALA A 507 -7.39 11.06 -1.46
C ALA A 507 -5.92 10.68 -1.16
N SER A 508 -5.43 10.95 0.04
CA SER A 508 -4.01 10.81 0.43
C SER A 508 -3.64 9.40 0.94
N ASN A 509 -4.37 8.39 0.45
CA ASN A 509 -4.27 7.00 0.87
C ASN A 509 -4.06 6.07 -0.35
N GLY A 510 -3.60 4.85 -0.09
CA GLY A 510 -3.47 3.77 -1.06
C GLY A 510 -4.80 3.49 -1.77
N GLY A 511 -4.87 3.83 -3.06
CA GLY A 511 -6.08 3.72 -3.86
C GLY A 511 -7.10 4.86 -3.66
N GLY A 512 -6.70 6.04 -3.18
CA GLY A 512 -7.59 7.17 -2.87
C GLY A 512 -8.62 7.55 -3.96
N LYS A 513 -8.31 7.36 -5.26
CA LYS A 513 -9.30 7.44 -6.36
C LYS A 513 -10.54 6.58 -6.08
N GLN A 514 -10.34 5.32 -5.71
CA GLN A 514 -11.40 4.36 -5.47
C GLN A 514 -12.18 4.71 -4.20
N ALA A 515 -11.54 5.29 -3.19
CA ALA A 515 -12.23 5.81 -2.02
C ALA A 515 -13.14 6.99 -2.40
N LEU A 516 -12.63 8.01 -3.11
CA LEU A 516 -13.42 9.15 -3.60
C LEU A 516 -14.62 8.73 -4.47
N GLU A 517 -14.40 7.87 -5.48
CA GLU A 517 -15.46 7.33 -6.35
C GLU A 517 -16.49 6.49 -5.58
N THR A 518 -16.13 5.99 -4.39
CA THR A 518 -17.04 5.24 -3.50
C THR A 518 -17.78 6.15 -2.53
N VAL A 519 -17.15 7.22 -2.03
CA VAL A 519 -17.79 8.26 -1.21
C VAL A 519 -18.86 9.00 -2.01
N GLU A 520 -18.56 9.40 -3.26
CA GLU A 520 -19.54 9.97 -4.20
C GLU A 520 -20.76 9.06 -4.38
N ARG A 521 -20.54 7.75 -4.51
CA ARG A 521 -21.63 6.78 -4.71
C ARG A 521 -22.40 6.43 -3.43
N LEU A 522 -21.74 6.35 -2.27
CA LEU A 522 -22.28 5.75 -1.05
C LEU A 522 -22.61 6.72 0.08
N LEU A 523 -22.02 7.91 0.17
CA LEU A 523 -22.36 8.88 1.22
C LEU A 523 -23.87 9.20 1.24
N PRO A 524 -24.54 9.51 0.09
CA PRO A 524 -25.99 9.75 0.08
C PRO A 524 -26.85 8.50 0.34
N VAL A 525 -26.25 7.32 0.46
CA VAL A 525 -26.91 6.06 0.81
C VAL A 525 -26.74 5.76 2.30
N LEU A 526 -25.52 5.91 2.83
CA LEU A 526 -25.15 5.65 4.22
C LEU A 526 -25.68 6.73 5.19
N CYS A 527 -25.93 7.95 4.71
CA CYS A 527 -26.62 8.98 5.49
C CYS A 527 -28.15 8.84 5.51
N LYS A 528 -28.73 7.78 4.94
CA LYS A 528 -30.18 7.51 5.03
C LYS A 528 -30.53 6.88 6.39
N PRO A 529 -31.75 7.06 6.92
CA PRO A 529 -32.16 6.53 8.23
C PRO A 529 -32.02 5.00 8.41
N ALA A 530 -31.92 4.23 7.33
CA ALA A 530 -31.66 2.78 7.39
C ALA A 530 -30.22 2.40 7.80
N TYR A 531 -29.30 3.36 7.80
CA TYR A 531 -27.89 3.21 8.21
C TYR A 531 -27.51 4.24 9.29
N GLY A 532 -28.00 5.48 9.17
CA GLY A 532 -27.89 6.52 10.19
C GLY A 532 -26.51 7.16 10.36
N LEU A 533 -25.58 6.96 9.42
CA LEU A 533 -24.21 7.50 9.54
C LEU A 533 -24.13 8.99 9.19
N THR A 534 -23.23 9.73 9.85
CA THR A 534 -22.93 11.11 9.47
C THR A 534 -21.96 11.18 8.27
N PRO A 535 -21.89 12.31 7.53
CA PRO A 535 -20.86 12.53 6.52
C PRO A 535 -19.45 12.34 7.09
N ASP A 536 -19.19 12.82 8.30
CA ASP A 536 -17.87 12.70 8.94
C ASP A 536 -17.52 11.24 9.26
N GLN A 537 -18.46 10.42 9.73
CA GLN A 537 -18.25 8.98 9.90
C GLN A 537 -17.91 8.29 8.56
N VAL A 538 -18.56 8.70 7.47
CA VAL A 538 -18.24 8.20 6.11
C VAL A 538 -16.86 8.68 5.65
N VAL A 539 -16.44 9.91 5.99
CA VAL A 539 -15.09 10.43 5.70
C VAL A 539 -14.02 9.64 6.46
N VAL A 540 -14.20 9.40 7.77
CA VAL A 540 -13.23 8.67 8.58
C VAL A 540 -13.04 7.25 8.02
N ILE A 541 -14.11 6.48 7.80
CA ILE A 541 -14.04 5.12 7.20
C ILE A 541 -13.35 5.13 5.82
N ALA A 542 -13.47 6.23 5.06
CA ALA A 542 -12.89 6.38 3.74
C ALA A 542 -11.41 6.81 3.74
N SER A 543 -10.87 7.29 4.87
CA SER A 543 -9.55 7.93 4.98
C SER A 543 -8.43 6.97 5.40
N HIS A 544 -8.58 5.68 5.07
CA HIS A 544 -7.60 4.60 5.33
C HIS A 544 -7.29 3.82 4.04
N ASN A 545 -6.22 3.01 4.04
CA ASN A 545 -5.88 2.18 2.90
C ASN A 545 -6.98 1.17 2.60
N GLY A 546 -7.51 1.25 1.38
CA GLY A 546 -8.67 0.46 0.98
C GLY A 546 -10.01 0.95 1.54
N GLY A 547 -10.16 2.23 1.93
CA GLY A 547 -11.43 2.80 2.43
C GLY A 547 -12.67 2.52 1.56
N LYS A 548 -12.53 2.35 0.25
CA LYS A 548 -13.60 1.79 -0.62
C LYS A 548 -14.16 0.47 -0.10
N GLN A 549 -13.26 -0.47 0.20
CA GLN A 549 -13.62 -1.80 0.68
C GLN A 549 -14.26 -1.73 2.07
N ALA A 550 -13.81 -0.83 2.94
CA ALA A 550 -14.46 -0.57 4.22
C ALA A 550 -15.89 -0.06 4.01
N LEU A 551 -16.11 0.99 3.20
CA LEU A 551 -17.45 1.52 2.89
C LEU A 551 -18.39 0.49 2.24
N GLU A 552 -17.93 -0.25 1.23
CA GLU A 552 -18.72 -1.32 0.59
C GLU A 552 -19.08 -2.44 1.59
N THR A 553 -18.25 -2.67 2.60
CA THR A 553 -18.49 -3.67 3.65
C THR A 553 -19.41 -3.14 4.75
N VAL A 554 -19.27 -1.87 5.16
CA VAL A 554 -20.19 -1.19 6.08
C VAL A 554 -21.61 -1.16 5.50
N GLN A 555 -21.76 -0.82 4.21
CA GLN A 555 -23.05 -0.88 3.52
C GLN A 555 -23.67 -2.29 3.56
N ARG A 556 -22.85 -3.34 3.42
CA ARG A 556 -23.32 -4.73 3.41
C ARG A 556 -23.61 -5.27 4.82
N LEU A 557 -22.81 -4.91 5.82
CA LEU A 557 -22.78 -5.56 7.14
C LEU A 557 -23.36 -4.74 8.28
N LEU A 558 -23.42 -3.40 8.23
CA LEU A 558 -24.02 -2.60 9.31
C LEU A 558 -25.46 -3.04 9.62
N PRO A 559 -26.37 -3.23 8.64
CA PRO A 559 -27.73 -3.69 8.91
C PRO A 559 -27.82 -5.13 9.49
N VAL A 560 -26.75 -5.92 9.38
CA VAL A 560 -26.66 -7.30 9.91
C VAL A 560 -26.06 -7.30 11.31
N LEU A 561 -24.97 -6.56 11.52
CA LEU A 561 -24.26 -6.46 12.80
C LEU A 561 -25.03 -5.67 13.86
N CYS A 562 -25.97 -4.80 13.46
CA CYS A 562 -26.90 -4.17 14.40
C CYS A 562 -28.05 -5.07 14.88
N GLN A 563 -28.19 -6.28 14.31
CA GLN A 563 -29.25 -7.23 14.68
C GLN A 563 -28.72 -8.34 15.60
N PRO A 564 -29.60 -9.04 16.35
CA PRO A 564 -29.22 -10.28 17.03
C PRO A 564 -28.67 -11.32 16.03
N PRO A 565 -27.65 -12.12 16.40
CA PRO A 565 -27.04 -12.24 17.73
C PRO A 565 -25.93 -11.21 18.03
N TYR A 566 -25.62 -10.29 17.12
CA TYR A 566 -24.47 -9.38 17.25
C TYR A 566 -24.76 -8.15 18.12
N GLY A 567 -25.88 -7.46 17.85
CA GLY A 567 -26.36 -6.33 18.66
C GLY A 567 -25.42 -5.11 18.73
N LEU A 568 -24.52 -4.93 17.75
CA LEU A 568 -23.57 -3.82 17.75
C LEU A 568 -24.25 -2.48 17.40
N THR A 569 -23.78 -1.39 17.99
CA THR A 569 -24.22 -0.05 17.59
C THR A 569 -23.55 0.40 16.28
N PRO A 570 -24.17 1.30 15.50
CA PRO A 570 -23.53 1.91 14.33
C PRO A 570 -22.16 2.51 14.65
N ASN A 571 -22.00 3.16 15.82
CA ASN A 571 -20.72 3.73 16.25
C ASN A 571 -19.62 2.67 16.47
N GLN A 572 -19.96 1.48 16.96
CA GLN A 572 -19.01 0.36 17.06
C GLN A 572 -18.67 -0.22 15.67
N VAL A 573 -19.63 -0.27 14.74
CA VAL A 573 -19.37 -0.67 13.35
C VAL A 573 -18.48 0.36 12.64
N VAL A 574 -18.64 1.66 12.91
CA VAL A 574 -17.71 2.72 12.47
C VAL A 574 -16.33 2.50 13.07
N ALA A 575 -16.22 2.30 14.39
CA ALA A 575 -14.94 2.09 15.07
C ALA A 575 -14.13 0.90 14.52
N ILE A 576 -14.79 -0.21 14.16
CA ILE A 576 -14.13 -1.36 13.52
C ILE A 576 -13.74 -1.08 12.05
N ALA A 577 -14.45 -0.16 11.37
CA ALA A 577 -14.25 0.13 9.96
C ALA A 577 -13.19 1.22 9.68
N SER A 578 -12.93 2.09 10.65
CA SER A 578 -12.02 3.25 10.59
C SER A 578 -10.55 2.90 10.83
N HIS A 579 -10.07 1.83 10.19
CA HIS A 579 -8.72 1.28 10.32
C HIS A 579 -8.23 0.68 9.01
N ASP A 580 -6.92 0.52 8.89
CA ASP A 580 -6.30 -0.13 7.73
C ASP A 580 -6.76 -1.60 7.65
N GLY A 581 -7.49 -1.91 6.58
CA GLY A 581 -8.14 -3.20 6.42
C GLY A 581 -9.45 -3.37 7.19
N GLY A 582 -10.15 -2.30 7.62
CA GLY A 582 -11.41 -2.36 8.38
C GLY A 582 -12.50 -3.28 7.78
N LYS A 583 -12.53 -3.51 6.46
CA LYS A 583 -13.33 -4.59 5.82
C LYS A 583 -13.06 -5.96 6.45
N GLN A 584 -11.78 -6.32 6.57
CA GLN A 584 -11.34 -7.60 7.12
C GLN A 584 -11.68 -7.71 8.60
N ALA A 585 -11.59 -6.62 9.36
CA ALA A 585 -12.03 -6.58 10.75
C ALA A 585 -13.54 -6.84 10.85
N LEU A 586 -14.39 -6.14 10.08
CA LEU A 586 -15.84 -6.36 10.03
C LEU A 586 -16.24 -7.78 9.61
N GLU A 587 -15.62 -8.32 8.55
CA GLU A 587 -15.86 -9.70 8.08
C GLU A 587 -15.45 -10.74 9.14
N THR A 588 -14.44 -10.43 9.96
CA THR A 588 -13.97 -11.30 11.05
C THR A 588 -14.82 -11.17 12.31
N VAL A 589 -15.29 -9.97 12.67
CA VAL A 589 -16.26 -9.75 13.75
C VAL A 589 -17.57 -10.48 13.45
N GLN A 590 -18.06 -10.43 12.21
CA GLN A 590 -19.24 -11.21 11.79
C GLN A 590 -19.03 -12.72 11.96
N ARG A 591 -17.82 -13.23 11.70
CA ARG A 591 -17.50 -14.66 11.83
C ARG A 591 -17.31 -15.08 13.30
N LEU A 592 -16.59 -14.28 14.08
CA LEU A 592 -16.03 -14.70 15.38
C LEU A 592 -16.76 -14.17 16.61
N LEU A 593 -17.50 -13.05 16.55
CA LEU A 593 -18.25 -12.55 17.72
C LEU A 593 -19.21 -13.62 18.29
N PRO A 594 -20.02 -14.35 17.50
CA PRO A 594 -20.90 -15.41 18.02
C PRO A 594 -20.18 -16.68 18.51
N VAL A 595 -18.85 -16.75 18.35
CA VAL A 595 -17.96 -17.83 18.83
C VAL A 595 -17.25 -17.40 20.11
N LEU A 596 -16.61 -16.23 20.09
CA LEU A 596 -15.88 -15.65 21.21
C LEU A 596 -16.77 -15.25 22.40
N CYS A 597 -18.06 -14.98 22.17
CA CYS A 597 -19.04 -14.77 23.25
C CYS A 597 -19.50 -16.08 23.93
N LYS A 598 -19.01 -17.26 23.53
CA LYS A 598 -19.36 -18.56 24.13
C LYS A 598 -18.19 -19.15 24.91
N PRO A 599 -18.43 -20.07 25.87
CA PRO A 599 -17.38 -20.90 26.44
C PRO A 599 -16.62 -21.66 25.33
N PRO A 600 -15.29 -21.81 25.43
CA PRO A 600 -14.43 -21.49 26.58
C PRO A 600 -13.98 -20.02 26.68
N TYR A 601 -14.32 -19.16 25.71
CA TYR A 601 -13.80 -17.80 25.61
C TYR A 601 -14.54 -16.80 26.52
N GLY A 602 -15.87 -16.77 26.44
CA GLY A 602 -16.74 -15.94 27.30
C GLY A 602 -16.58 -14.42 27.17
N LEU A 603 -16.02 -13.92 26.06
CA LEU A 603 -15.78 -12.49 25.86
C LEU A 603 -17.08 -11.71 25.64
N THR A 604 -17.11 -10.45 26.09
CA THR A 604 -18.23 -9.54 25.79
C THR A 604 -18.12 -8.97 24.37
N PRO A 605 -19.24 -8.57 23.73
CA PRO A 605 -19.20 -7.86 22.45
C PRO A 605 -18.31 -6.61 22.47
N ASN A 606 -18.26 -5.89 23.62
CA ASN A 606 -17.41 -4.72 23.77
C ASN A 606 -15.91 -5.05 23.74
N GLN A 607 -15.50 -6.18 24.33
CA GLN A 607 -14.11 -6.67 24.24
C GLN A 607 -13.76 -7.12 22.82
N VAL A 608 -14.70 -7.76 22.10
CA VAL A 608 -14.53 -8.12 20.68
C VAL A 608 -14.42 -6.88 19.79
N VAL A 609 -15.18 -5.82 20.07
CA VAL A 609 -15.05 -4.52 19.38
C VAL A 609 -13.70 -3.87 19.68
N ALA A 610 -13.25 -3.86 20.94
CA ALA A 610 -11.95 -3.30 21.33
C ALA A 610 -10.79 -3.96 20.55
N ILE A 611 -10.71 -5.30 20.53
CA ILE A 611 -9.69 -6.04 19.77
C ILE A 611 -9.77 -5.77 18.25
N ALA A 612 -10.96 -5.46 17.74
CA ALA A 612 -11.20 -5.25 16.31
C ALA A 612 -11.01 -3.80 15.83
N SER A 613 -10.91 -2.82 16.72
CA SER A 613 -10.86 -1.39 16.39
C SER A 613 -9.41 -0.88 16.42
N HIS A 614 -8.57 -1.60 15.67
CA HIS A 614 -7.12 -1.42 15.54
C HIS A 614 -6.64 -1.88 14.16
N ASP A 615 -5.49 -1.38 13.73
CA ASP A 615 -4.87 -1.79 12.48
C ASP A 615 -4.46 -3.27 12.56
N GLY A 616 -5.02 -4.07 11.64
CA GLY A 616 -4.91 -5.52 11.69
C GLY A 616 -5.83 -6.22 12.70
N GLY A 617 -6.90 -5.59 13.21
CA GLY A 617 -7.84 -6.17 14.19
C GLY A 617 -8.40 -7.57 13.83
N LYS A 618 -8.52 -7.92 12.54
CA LYS A 618 -8.77 -9.31 12.09
C LYS A 618 -7.74 -10.30 12.67
N GLN A 619 -6.46 -9.98 12.52
CA GLN A 619 -5.36 -10.82 12.96
C GLN A 619 -5.33 -10.93 14.48
N ALA A 620 -5.66 -9.85 15.20
CA ALA A 620 -5.81 -9.89 16.66
C ALA A 620 -6.94 -10.84 17.07
N LEU A 621 -8.14 -10.74 16.48
CA LEU A 621 -9.26 -11.66 16.75
C LEU A 621 -8.94 -13.13 16.43
N GLU A 622 -8.36 -13.41 15.26
CA GLU A 622 -7.94 -14.77 14.85
C GLU A 622 -6.86 -15.34 15.80
N THR A 623 -6.05 -14.47 16.40
CA THR A 623 -5.03 -14.87 17.39
C THR A 623 -5.61 -15.06 18.79
N VAL A 624 -6.61 -14.26 19.19
CA VAL A 624 -7.35 -14.44 20.45
C VAL A 624 -8.13 -15.75 20.44
N GLU A 625 -8.80 -16.09 19.34
CA GLU A 625 -9.44 -17.40 19.14
C GLU A 625 -8.42 -18.55 19.29
N ARG A 626 -7.23 -18.41 18.70
CA ARG A 626 -6.17 -19.42 18.75
C ARG A 626 -5.49 -19.55 20.12
N LEU A 627 -5.29 -18.45 20.84
CA LEU A 627 -4.38 -18.39 22.00
C LEU A 627 -5.03 -18.19 23.36
N LEU A 628 -6.23 -17.60 23.47
CA LEU A 628 -6.89 -17.42 24.79
C LEU A 628 -7.04 -18.76 25.54
N PRO A 629 -7.51 -19.87 24.93
CA PRO A 629 -7.63 -21.16 25.63
C PRO A 629 -6.30 -21.86 25.97
N VAL A 630 -5.17 -21.28 25.53
CA VAL A 630 -3.79 -21.74 25.81
C VAL A 630 -3.17 -20.86 26.90
N LEU A 631 -3.24 -19.53 26.75
CA LEU A 631 -2.69 -18.55 27.68
C LEU A 631 -3.42 -18.52 29.03
N CYS A 632 -4.69 -18.94 29.09
CA CYS A 632 -5.40 -19.12 30.36
C CYS A 632 -5.04 -20.40 31.13
N LYS A 633 -4.15 -21.26 30.60
CA LYS A 633 -3.70 -22.50 31.25
C LYS A 633 -2.27 -22.36 31.77
N PRO A 634 -1.85 -23.17 32.76
CA PRO A 634 -0.44 -23.30 33.12
C PRO A 634 0.40 -23.71 31.88
N PRO A 635 1.63 -23.20 31.73
CA PRO A 635 2.38 -22.37 32.68
C PRO A 635 2.02 -20.87 32.66
N TYR A 636 1.19 -20.40 31.73
CA TYR A 636 0.92 -18.98 31.50
C TYR A 636 -0.02 -18.35 32.54
N GLY A 637 -1.18 -18.96 32.77
CA GLY A 637 -2.14 -18.56 33.81
C GLY A 637 -2.75 -17.16 33.66
N LEU A 638 -2.80 -16.59 32.46
CA LEU A 638 -3.36 -15.25 32.21
C LEU A 638 -4.90 -15.23 32.29
N THR A 639 -5.49 -14.12 32.70
CA THR A 639 -6.95 -13.94 32.62
C THR A 639 -7.39 -13.58 31.19
N PRO A 640 -8.66 -13.85 30.81
CA PRO A 640 -9.21 -13.38 29.54
C PRO A 640 -9.04 -11.87 29.36
N ASP A 641 -9.25 -11.07 30.42
CA ASP A 641 -9.11 -9.61 30.36
C ASP A 641 -7.67 -9.15 30.07
N GLN A 642 -6.66 -9.87 30.59
CA GLN A 642 -5.24 -9.60 30.24
C GLN A 642 -4.95 -9.93 28.77
N VAL A 643 -5.51 -11.03 28.26
CA VAL A 643 -5.40 -11.41 26.84
C VAL A 643 -6.11 -10.38 25.93
N VAL A 644 -7.30 -9.91 26.32
CA VAL A 644 -8.02 -8.83 25.63
C VAL A 644 -7.22 -7.53 25.62
N ALA A 645 -6.63 -7.15 26.77
CA ALA A 645 -5.85 -5.92 26.89
C ALA A 645 -4.65 -5.94 25.91
N ILE A 646 -3.82 -6.99 25.94
CA ILE A 646 -2.69 -7.17 25.02
C ILE A 646 -3.13 -7.19 23.55
N ALA A 647 -4.33 -7.72 23.26
CA ALA A 647 -4.86 -7.79 21.90
C ALA A 647 -5.51 -6.49 21.39
N SER A 648 -5.83 -5.54 22.27
CA SER A 648 -6.51 -4.28 21.94
C SER A 648 -5.50 -3.14 21.71
N HIS A 649 -4.55 -3.39 20.81
CA HIS A 649 -3.52 -2.46 20.33
C HIS A 649 -3.14 -2.79 18.90
N ASP A 650 -2.58 -1.83 18.17
CA ASP A 650 -2.03 -2.08 16.84
C ASP A 650 -0.88 -3.10 16.91
N GLY A 651 -1.01 -4.18 16.15
CA GLY A 651 -0.12 -5.34 16.24
C GLY A 651 -0.42 -6.32 17.39
N GLY A 652 -1.59 -6.28 18.03
CA GLY A 652 -1.98 -7.17 19.14
C GLY A 652 -1.76 -8.68 18.89
N LYS A 653 -1.89 -9.17 17.65
CA LYS A 653 -1.46 -10.53 17.24
C LYS A 653 -0.02 -10.82 17.65
N GLN A 654 0.89 -9.93 17.25
CA GLN A 654 2.33 -10.06 17.46
C GLN A 654 2.67 -9.99 18.95
N ALA A 655 1.98 -9.13 19.72
CA ALA A 655 2.15 -9.08 21.16
C ALA A 655 1.72 -10.39 21.83
N LEU A 656 0.56 -10.98 21.49
CA LEU A 656 0.12 -12.27 22.01
C LEU A 656 1.06 -13.44 21.63
N GLU A 657 1.54 -13.48 20.39
CA GLU A 657 2.46 -14.52 19.91
C GLU A 657 3.82 -14.44 20.60
N THR A 658 4.35 -13.23 20.81
CA THR A 658 5.58 -13.03 21.59
C THR A 658 5.37 -13.26 23.09
N VAL A 659 4.19 -12.98 23.67
CA VAL A 659 3.84 -13.38 25.05
C VAL A 659 3.81 -14.90 25.19
N GLN A 660 3.24 -15.63 24.23
CA GLN A 660 3.28 -17.10 24.21
C GLN A 660 4.72 -17.63 24.16
N ARG A 661 5.60 -16.99 23.39
CA ARG A 661 7.02 -17.37 23.29
C ARG A 661 7.82 -17.03 24.55
N LEU A 662 7.63 -15.83 25.12
CA LEU A 662 8.55 -15.24 26.09
C LEU A 662 8.10 -15.22 27.54
N LEU A 663 6.80 -15.33 27.85
CA LEU A 663 6.36 -15.35 29.24
C LEU A 663 7.07 -16.46 30.05
N PRO A 664 7.21 -17.71 29.58
CA PRO A 664 7.93 -18.74 30.34
C PRO A 664 9.41 -18.39 30.56
N VAL A 665 10.10 -17.87 29.54
CA VAL A 665 11.54 -17.52 29.56
C VAL A 665 11.82 -16.32 30.48
N LEU A 666 10.98 -15.28 30.42
CA LEU A 666 11.09 -14.11 31.27
C LEU A 666 10.72 -14.42 32.74
N CYS A 667 9.81 -15.36 32.98
CA CYS A 667 9.50 -15.82 34.34
C CYS A 667 10.57 -16.74 34.92
N GLN A 668 11.15 -17.66 34.14
CA GLN A 668 12.11 -18.66 34.63
C GLN A 668 13.53 -18.10 34.73
N ASP A 669 14.04 -17.48 33.66
CA ASP A 669 15.46 -17.08 33.59
C ASP A 669 15.70 -15.65 34.11
N HIS A 670 14.67 -14.81 34.10
CA HIS A 670 14.75 -13.38 34.43
C HIS A 670 13.93 -12.98 35.67
N GLY A 671 13.21 -13.92 36.29
CA GLY A 671 12.45 -13.72 37.53
C GLY A 671 11.27 -12.76 37.43
N LEU A 672 10.83 -12.36 36.22
CA LEU A 672 9.69 -11.46 36.05
C LEU A 672 8.37 -12.16 36.37
N THR A 673 7.42 -11.42 36.95
CA THR A 673 6.05 -11.95 37.15
C THR A 673 5.24 -11.89 35.85
N PRO A 674 4.25 -12.78 35.64
CA PRO A 674 3.33 -12.69 34.50
C PRO A 674 2.64 -11.32 34.38
N GLY A 675 2.34 -10.65 35.51
CA GLY A 675 1.78 -9.30 35.52
C GLY A 675 2.71 -8.23 34.94
N GLN A 676 4.02 -8.35 35.15
CA GLN A 676 5.03 -7.46 34.53
C GLN A 676 5.16 -7.74 33.04
N VAL A 677 5.15 -9.02 32.62
CA VAL A 677 5.14 -9.40 31.19
C VAL A 677 3.89 -8.86 30.47
N VAL A 678 2.72 -8.94 31.11
CA VAL A 678 1.48 -8.33 30.59
C VAL A 678 1.59 -6.81 30.50
N ALA A 679 2.16 -6.14 31.51
CA ALA A 679 2.32 -4.68 31.50
C ALA A 679 3.23 -4.18 30.37
N ILE A 680 4.28 -4.93 30.02
CA ILE A 680 5.15 -4.64 28.86
C ILE A 680 4.39 -4.89 27.55
N ALA A 681 3.64 -5.98 27.47
CA ALA A 681 2.91 -6.39 26.26
C ALA A 681 1.70 -5.51 25.92
N ASN A 682 1.09 -4.85 26.91
CA ASN A 682 -0.13 -4.04 26.80
C ASN A 682 0.16 -2.57 26.37
N ASN A 683 0.97 -2.39 25.33
CA ASN A 683 1.28 -1.08 24.74
C ASN A 683 1.48 -1.25 23.22
N ILE A 684 1.45 -0.15 22.46
CA ILE A 684 1.74 -0.21 21.02
C ILE A 684 3.19 -0.67 20.82
N GLY A 685 3.34 -1.75 20.04
CA GLY A 685 4.63 -2.40 19.83
C GLY A 685 5.09 -3.36 20.96
N GLY A 686 4.19 -3.85 21.82
CA GLY A 686 4.51 -4.75 22.95
C GLY A 686 5.44 -5.94 22.62
N LYS A 687 5.36 -6.53 21.42
CA LYS A 687 6.33 -7.54 20.92
C LYS A 687 7.77 -7.02 20.98
N GLN A 688 8.00 -5.83 20.41
CA GLN A 688 9.31 -5.20 20.32
C GLN A 688 9.86 -4.85 21.70
N ALA A 689 8.99 -4.45 22.64
CA ALA A 689 9.37 -4.19 24.02
C ALA A 689 9.80 -5.49 24.73
N LEU A 690 9.03 -6.58 24.63
CA LEU A 690 9.38 -7.88 25.21
C LEU A 690 10.70 -8.46 24.67
N GLU A 691 10.90 -8.41 23.35
CA GLU A 691 12.12 -8.88 22.67
C GLU A 691 13.35 -8.02 23.03
N THR A 692 13.13 -6.75 23.35
CA THR A 692 14.18 -5.86 23.85
C THR A 692 14.47 -6.11 25.34
N VAL A 693 13.47 -6.47 26.15
CA VAL A 693 13.65 -6.88 27.56
C VAL A 693 14.41 -8.20 27.67
N GLU A 694 14.03 -9.22 26.89
CA GLU A 694 14.76 -10.49 26.75
C GLU A 694 16.26 -10.24 26.47
N ARG A 695 16.55 -9.34 25.54
CA ARG A 695 17.92 -9.03 25.09
C ARG A 695 18.71 -8.13 26.05
N LEU A 696 18.07 -7.15 26.70
CA LEU A 696 18.77 -6.09 27.46
C LEU A 696 18.67 -6.19 28.98
N LEU A 697 17.69 -6.88 29.56
CA LEU A 697 17.58 -6.99 31.03
C LEU A 697 18.83 -7.67 31.65
N PRO A 698 19.36 -8.80 31.13
CA PRO A 698 20.62 -9.37 31.61
C PRO A 698 21.84 -8.48 31.42
N VAL A 699 21.74 -7.43 30.61
CA VAL A 699 22.83 -6.48 30.35
C VAL A 699 22.71 -5.28 31.28
N LEU A 700 21.56 -4.59 31.29
CA LEU A 700 21.30 -3.37 32.08
C LEU A 700 21.36 -3.59 33.60
N CYS A 701 21.06 -4.81 34.07
CA CYS A 701 21.18 -5.18 35.48
C CYS A 701 22.59 -5.60 35.92
N LYS A 702 23.61 -5.54 35.03
CA LYS A 702 25.01 -5.75 35.44
C LYS A 702 25.52 -4.57 36.28
N PRO A 703 26.47 -4.78 37.22
CA PRO A 703 27.03 -3.71 38.05
C PRO A 703 27.69 -2.55 37.28
N SER A 704 28.03 -2.75 36.00
CA SER A 704 28.55 -1.71 35.10
C SER A 704 27.50 -0.69 34.66
N TYR A 705 26.21 -1.02 34.77
CA TYR A 705 25.08 -0.20 34.31
C TYR A 705 24.09 0.10 35.44
N GLY A 706 23.80 -0.89 36.30
CA GLY A 706 23.17 -0.67 37.60
C GLY A 706 21.69 -0.27 37.58
N LEU A 707 20.88 -0.75 36.62
CA LEU A 707 19.42 -0.67 36.73
C LEU A 707 18.87 -1.87 37.51
N THR A 708 17.75 -1.67 38.22
CA THR A 708 16.98 -2.80 38.76
C THR A 708 16.05 -3.40 37.68
N PRO A 709 15.64 -4.67 37.79
CA PRO A 709 14.64 -5.26 36.90
C PRO A 709 13.32 -4.47 36.88
N GLU A 710 12.90 -3.92 38.01
CA GLU A 710 11.68 -3.09 38.13
C GLU A 710 11.79 -1.80 37.32
N GLN A 711 12.97 -1.17 37.27
CA GLN A 711 13.22 -0.01 36.42
C GLN A 711 13.14 -0.40 34.95
N VAL A 712 13.81 -1.48 34.53
CA VAL A 712 13.76 -2.00 33.15
C VAL A 712 12.32 -2.30 32.72
N VAL A 713 11.53 -2.95 33.59
CA VAL A 713 10.10 -3.21 33.35
C VAL A 713 9.29 -1.90 33.26
N ALA A 714 9.52 -0.93 34.15
CA ALA A 714 8.78 0.33 34.14
C ALA A 714 9.03 1.16 32.88
N ILE A 715 10.27 1.15 32.36
CA ILE A 715 10.66 1.77 31.09
C ILE A 715 10.02 1.02 29.90
N ALA A 716 10.02 -0.31 29.95
CA ALA A 716 9.47 -1.16 28.89
C ALA A 716 7.93 -1.15 28.81
N SER A 717 7.25 -0.84 29.92
CA SER A 717 5.78 -0.78 30.03
C SER A 717 5.21 0.59 29.65
N GLN A 718 5.82 1.27 28.68
CA GLN A 718 5.35 2.52 28.06
C GLN A 718 5.30 2.33 26.55
N ASP A 719 4.48 3.12 25.85
CA ASP A 719 4.53 3.21 24.39
C ASP A 719 5.95 3.56 23.90
N GLY A 720 6.44 2.79 22.93
CA GLY A 720 7.82 2.90 22.47
C GLY A 720 8.88 2.37 23.44
N GLY A 721 8.52 1.52 24.42
CA GLY A 721 9.43 0.96 25.44
C GLY A 721 10.76 0.38 24.91
N LYS A 722 10.76 -0.24 23.72
CA LYS A 722 12.01 -0.64 23.01
C LYS A 722 12.95 0.53 22.80
N GLN A 723 12.45 1.62 22.20
CA GLN A 723 13.23 2.82 21.88
C GLN A 723 13.76 3.50 23.14
N ALA A 724 12.98 3.48 24.23
CA ALA A 724 13.40 3.97 25.54
C ALA A 724 14.55 3.13 26.13
N LEU A 725 14.42 1.80 26.15
CA LEU A 725 15.48 0.88 26.62
C LEU A 725 16.76 0.98 25.77
N GLU A 726 16.65 1.01 24.45
CA GLU A 726 17.79 1.13 23.55
C GLU A 726 18.49 2.49 23.69
N SER A 727 17.74 3.57 23.94
CA SER A 727 18.29 4.90 24.23
C SER A 727 19.02 4.96 25.57
N ILE A 728 18.51 4.26 26.60
CA ILE A 728 19.18 4.13 27.90
C ILE A 728 20.44 3.29 27.77
N PHE A 729 20.38 2.15 27.07
CA PHE A 729 21.54 1.31 26.85
C PHE A 729 22.65 2.05 26.08
N ALA A 730 22.30 2.83 25.05
CA ALA A 730 23.23 3.71 24.36
C ALA A 730 23.82 4.79 25.29
N GLN A 731 22.98 5.47 26.08
CA GLN A 731 23.42 6.51 27.02
C GLN A 731 24.36 5.97 28.12
N LEU A 732 24.14 4.76 28.63
CA LEU A 732 24.97 4.18 29.67
C LEU A 732 26.23 3.50 29.10
N SER A 733 26.22 3.11 27.82
CA SER A 733 27.41 2.64 27.10
C SER A 733 28.31 3.78 26.61
N SER A 734 27.73 4.96 26.34
CA SER A 734 28.42 6.14 25.84
C SER A 734 27.75 7.42 26.36
N PRO A 735 28.12 7.91 27.57
CA PRO A 735 27.40 8.99 28.23
C PRO A 735 27.46 10.34 27.51
N ASP A 736 26.30 10.82 27.06
CA ASP A 736 26.09 12.23 26.71
C ASP A 736 26.26 13.11 27.98
N PRO A 737 27.07 14.19 27.95
CA PRO A 737 27.32 15.04 29.11
C PRO A 737 26.07 15.67 29.75
N ALA A 738 25.01 15.94 28.98
CA ALA A 738 23.79 16.53 29.52
C ALA A 738 23.05 15.54 30.45
N LEU A 739 22.95 14.28 30.02
CA LEU A 739 22.29 13.21 30.77
C LEU A 739 23.20 12.55 31.82
N ALA A 740 24.53 12.62 31.67
CA ALA A 740 25.49 12.11 32.65
C ALA A 740 25.42 12.78 34.04
N THR A 741 24.69 13.88 34.16
CA THR A 741 24.40 14.56 35.44
C THR A 741 23.25 13.93 36.25
N LEU A 742 22.51 12.98 35.67
CA LEU A 742 21.37 12.32 36.30
C LEU A 742 21.76 10.95 36.90
N THR A 743 21.18 10.60 38.05
CA THR A 743 21.26 9.23 38.58
C THR A 743 20.42 8.25 37.75
N ASN A 744 20.71 6.96 37.85
CA ASN A 744 19.93 5.90 37.17
C ASN A 744 18.42 6.03 37.43
N ASP A 745 18.00 6.32 38.67
CA ASP A 745 16.58 6.49 39.02
C ASP A 745 15.94 7.66 38.28
N ARG A 746 16.68 8.77 38.12
CA ARG A 746 16.23 9.98 37.42
C ARG A 746 16.20 9.77 35.91
N LEU A 747 17.18 9.04 35.37
CA LEU A 747 17.29 8.68 33.95
C LEU A 747 16.20 7.67 33.55
N ALA A 748 15.91 6.68 34.39
CA ALA A 748 14.78 5.78 34.26
C ALA A 748 13.45 6.52 34.38
N ALA A 749 13.28 7.40 35.37
CA ALA A 749 12.08 8.22 35.53
C ALA A 749 11.83 9.17 34.36
N LEU A 750 12.89 9.72 33.73
CA LEU A 750 12.79 10.55 32.53
C LEU A 750 12.27 9.74 31.33
N ALA A 751 12.80 8.54 31.12
CA ALA A 751 12.31 7.62 30.09
C ALA A 751 10.87 7.15 30.37
N CYS A 752 10.49 6.94 31.63
CA CYS A 752 9.10 6.65 32.04
C CYS A 752 8.16 7.87 31.99
N ILE A 753 8.62 9.05 31.55
CA ILE A 753 7.80 10.26 31.35
C ILE A 753 7.59 10.57 29.86
N GLY A 754 8.53 10.20 28.98
CA GLY A 754 8.43 10.49 27.54
C GLY A 754 9.45 9.78 26.66
N GLY A 755 9.90 8.58 27.08
CA GLY A 755 10.72 7.67 26.28
C GLY A 755 12.00 8.26 25.68
N ARG A 756 12.32 7.81 24.46
CA ARG A 756 13.42 8.34 23.64
C ARG A 756 13.28 9.85 23.34
N PRO A 757 12.10 10.40 22.99
CA PRO A 757 11.92 11.84 22.81
C PRO A 757 12.36 12.69 24.01
N ALA A 758 11.99 12.29 25.24
CA ALA A 758 12.38 13.01 26.46
C ALA A 758 13.89 12.96 26.74
N LEU A 759 14.55 11.82 26.49
CA LEU A 759 16.00 11.67 26.61
C LEU A 759 16.72 12.56 25.58
N ASP A 760 16.30 12.48 24.31
CA ASP A 760 16.89 13.26 23.22
C ASP A 760 16.62 14.77 23.36
N ALA A 761 15.49 15.17 23.93
CA ALA A 761 15.20 16.57 24.24
C ALA A 761 16.20 17.17 25.23
N VAL A 762 16.64 16.40 26.23
CA VAL A 762 17.69 16.81 27.18
C VAL A 762 19.06 16.87 26.50
N LYS A 763 19.46 15.85 25.74
CA LYS A 763 20.73 15.86 24.96
C LYS A 763 20.81 17.06 24.01
N LYS A 764 19.72 17.38 23.33
CA LYS A 764 19.61 18.48 22.33
C LYS A 764 19.34 19.85 22.98
N GLY A 765 19.24 19.94 24.31
CA GLY A 765 19.01 21.19 25.03
C GLY A 765 17.70 21.91 24.67
N LEU A 766 16.64 21.16 24.34
CA LEU A 766 15.38 21.75 23.85
C LEU A 766 14.67 22.59 24.95
N PRO A 767 13.87 23.62 24.59
CA PRO A 767 13.30 24.56 25.58
C PRO A 767 12.45 23.94 26.69
N HIS A 768 11.87 22.76 26.47
CA HIS A 768 11.06 22.03 27.47
C HIS A 768 11.88 21.05 28.34
N ALA A 769 13.17 20.84 28.04
CA ALA A 769 14.03 19.93 28.81
C ALA A 769 14.15 20.30 30.31
N PRO A 770 14.25 21.58 30.73
CA PRO A 770 14.24 21.95 32.14
C PRO A 770 12.94 21.55 32.85
N ALA A 771 11.79 21.65 32.18
CA ALA A 771 10.50 21.25 32.76
C ALA A 771 10.40 19.72 32.95
N LEU A 772 10.93 18.93 32.01
CA LEU A 772 11.05 17.48 32.16
C LEU A 772 11.96 17.11 33.35
N ILE A 773 13.12 17.76 33.46
CA ILE A 773 14.07 17.55 34.56
C ILE A 773 13.42 17.91 35.91
N THR A 774 12.63 18.98 36.01
CA THR A 774 11.90 19.34 37.23
C THR A 774 10.82 18.31 37.59
N ARG A 775 10.05 17.80 36.61
CA ARG A 775 9.08 16.69 36.84
C ARG A 775 9.76 15.44 37.41
N VAL A 776 10.95 15.10 36.89
CA VAL A 776 11.77 13.98 37.38
C VAL A 776 12.25 14.21 38.81
N HIS A 777 12.76 15.39 39.14
CA HIS A 777 13.21 15.70 40.50
C HIS A 777 12.07 15.57 41.52
N ASN A 778 10.87 16.06 41.19
CA ASN A 778 9.71 15.97 42.07
C ASN A 778 9.25 14.51 42.28
N ARG A 779 9.33 13.63 41.28
CA ARG A 779 8.97 12.20 41.41
C ARG A 779 9.97 11.36 42.23
N VAL A 780 11.22 11.81 42.38
CA VAL A 780 12.30 11.03 43.02
C VAL A 780 12.56 11.47 44.47
N HIS A 781 11.97 12.58 44.94
CA HIS A 781 12.23 13.10 46.30
C HIS A 781 11.27 12.58 47.38
N GLU A 782 10.15 11.94 47.01
CA GLU A 782 9.29 11.20 47.93
C GLU A 782 9.57 9.69 47.84
N GLY A 783 9.50 8.98 48.98
CA GLY A 783 9.87 7.57 49.08
C GLY A 783 9.06 6.65 48.16
N THR A 784 9.68 6.17 47.09
CA THR A 784 9.03 5.52 45.94
C THR A 784 8.20 4.29 46.30
N ALA A 785 8.55 3.55 47.36
CA ALA A 785 7.80 2.38 47.82
C ALA A 785 6.35 2.70 48.25
N HIS A 786 6.11 3.83 48.93
CA HIS A 786 4.76 4.17 49.41
C HIS A 786 3.90 4.81 48.31
N LEU A 787 4.47 5.71 47.49
CA LEU A 787 3.72 6.43 46.47
C LEU A 787 3.38 5.57 45.25
N VAL A 788 4.23 4.59 44.86
CA VAL A 788 3.86 3.62 43.82
C VAL A 788 2.74 2.69 44.31
N ALA A 789 2.74 2.31 45.59
CA ALA A 789 1.63 1.55 46.18
C ALA A 789 0.32 2.35 46.20
N ASP A 790 0.35 3.61 46.65
CA ASP A 790 -0.83 4.50 46.71
C ASP A 790 -1.35 4.82 45.30
N LEU A 791 -0.49 5.18 44.34
CA LEU A 791 -0.90 5.47 42.97
C LEU A 791 -1.45 4.23 42.25
N ALA A 792 -0.83 3.05 42.41
CA ALA A 792 -1.36 1.82 41.84
C ALA A 792 -2.66 1.38 42.54
N GLN A 793 -2.86 1.70 43.81
CA GLN A 793 -4.14 1.48 44.52
C GLN A 793 -5.22 2.44 44.03
N VAL A 794 -4.90 3.71 43.83
CA VAL A 794 -5.76 4.71 43.17
C VAL A 794 -6.18 4.24 41.78
N VAL A 795 -5.26 3.80 40.92
CA VAL A 795 -5.60 3.29 39.59
C VAL A 795 -6.47 2.04 39.68
N ARG A 796 -6.11 1.03 40.51
CA ARG A 796 -6.95 -0.17 40.69
C ARG A 796 -8.37 0.16 41.17
N VAL A 797 -8.52 1.12 42.08
CA VAL A 797 -9.84 1.57 42.56
C VAL A 797 -10.59 2.28 41.43
N LEU A 798 -9.99 3.24 40.73
CA LEU A 798 -10.69 3.97 39.65
C LEU A 798 -11.08 3.04 38.48
N SER A 799 -10.19 2.13 38.06
CA SER A 799 -10.50 1.13 37.03
C SER A 799 -11.58 0.14 37.48
N PHE A 800 -11.64 -0.22 38.76
CA PHE A 800 -12.72 -1.04 39.31
C PHE A 800 -14.10 -0.37 39.14
N PHE A 801 -14.21 0.94 39.41
CA PHE A 801 -15.47 1.67 39.17
C PHE A 801 -15.77 1.89 37.68
N GLN A 802 -14.75 2.08 36.83
CA GLN A 802 -14.94 2.21 35.37
C GLN A 802 -15.42 0.91 34.71
N CYS A 803 -15.01 -0.25 35.24
CA CYS A 803 -15.34 -1.57 34.68
C CYS A 803 -16.47 -2.30 35.42
N HIS A 804 -17.09 -1.71 36.45
CA HIS A 804 -18.11 -2.39 37.25
C HIS A 804 -19.43 -2.53 36.49
N SER A 805 -19.96 -3.75 36.38
CA SER A 805 -21.22 -4.03 35.66
C SER A 805 -22.46 -3.40 36.29
N HIS A 806 -22.36 -2.93 37.55
CA HIS A 806 -23.46 -2.31 38.31
C HIS A 806 -22.92 -1.16 39.19
N PRO A 807 -22.83 0.09 38.70
CA PRO A 807 -22.17 1.19 39.41
C PRO A 807 -22.76 1.53 40.79
N ALA A 808 -24.08 1.40 40.95
CA ALA A 808 -24.76 1.70 42.22
C ALA A 808 -24.32 0.82 43.41
N GLN A 809 -23.87 -0.42 43.13
CA GLN A 809 -23.37 -1.37 44.14
C GLN A 809 -21.82 -1.34 44.28
N ALA A 810 -21.12 -0.79 43.29
CA ALA A 810 -19.66 -0.74 43.24
C ALA A 810 -19.04 -0.04 44.47
N PHE A 811 -19.77 0.86 45.13
CA PHE A 811 -19.27 1.59 46.31
C PHE A 811 -19.08 0.68 47.53
N ASP A 812 -20.06 -0.15 47.85
CA ASP A 812 -20.00 -1.07 48.99
C ASP A 812 -19.09 -2.28 48.69
N GLU A 813 -19.10 -2.77 47.45
CA GLU A 813 -18.18 -3.82 47.01
C GLU A 813 -16.72 -3.34 47.01
N ALA A 814 -16.44 -2.09 46.58
CA ALA A 814 -15.10 -1.51 46.68
C ALA A 814 -14.59 -1.40 48.12
N MET A 815 -15.43 -0.96 49.06
CA MET A 815 -15.05 -0.90 50.48
C MET A 815 -14.69 -2.30 51.01
N ARG A 816 -15.45 -3.32 50.63
CA ARG A 816 -15.23 -4.72 51.00
C ARG A 816 -13.97 -5.32 50.34
N GLN A 817 -13.78 -5.11 49.04
CA GLN A 817 -12.69 -5.67 48.24
C GLN A 817 -11.34 -5.01 48.53
N PHE A 818 -11.29 -3.67 48.61
CA PHE A 818 -10.07 -2.92 48.92
C PHE A 818 -9.86 -2.71 50.43
N ARG A 819 -10.75 -3.23 51.28
CA ARG A 819 -10.76 -3.10 52.75
C ARG A 819 -10.64 -1.66 53.24
N MET A 820 -11.29 -0.73 52.53
CA MET A 820 -11.30 0.70 52.84
C MET A 820 -12.55 1.11 53.61
N SER A 821 -12.42 2.07 54.52
CA SER A 821 -13.59 2.74 55.11
C SER A 821 -14.19 3.74 54.12
N ARG A 822 -15.49 4.05 54.26
CA ARG A 822 -16.17 5.07 53.44
C ARG A 822 -15.42 6.41 53.45
N HIS A 823 -14.89 6.82 54.60
CA HIS A 823 -14.09 8.03 54.71
C HIS A 823 -12.79 7.97 53.90
N GLY A 824 -12.09 6.83 53.93
CA GLY A 824 -10.86 6.62 53.14
C GLY A 824 -11.13 6.68 51.64
N LEU A 825 -12.17 6.00 51.17
CA LEU A 825 -12.56 5.99 49.76
C LEU A 825 -12.98 7.40 49.27
N LEU A 826 -13.69 8.18 50.11
CA LEU A 826 -14.07 9.57 49.81
C LEU A 826 -12.93 10.58 49.96
N GLN A 827 -11.84 10.25 50.66
CA GLN A 827 -10.59 11.02 50.59
C GLN A 827 -9.82 10.68 49.32
N LEU A 828 -9.81 9.41 48.89
CA LEU A 828 -9.18 8.98 47.64
C LEU A 828 -9.82 9.66 46.43
N PHE A 829 -11.15 9.66 46.31
CA PHE A 829 -11.84 10.34 45.21
C PHE A 829 -11.60 11.87 45.20
N ARG A 830 -11.62 12.53 46.37
CA ARG A 830 -11.27 13.96 46.47
C ARG A 830 -9.82 14.25 46.06
N ARG A 831 -8.87 13.36 46.36
CA ARG A 831 -7.47 13.45 45.89
C ARG A 831 -7.31 13.36 44.37
N VAL A 832 -8.32 12.86 43.63
CA VAL A 832 -8.28 12.68 42.16
C VAL A 832 -9.39 13.43 41.41
N GLY A 833 -10.00 14.44 42.03
CA GLY A 833 -11.00 15.32 41.40
C GLY A 833 -12.37 14.68 41.11
N VAL A 834 -12.65 13.51 41.70
CA VAL A 834 -13.89 12.74 41.53
C VAL A 834 -14.81 12.97 42.72
N THR A 835 -16.11 13.14 42.46
CA THR A 835 -17.16 13.19 43.51
C THR A 835 -17.76 11.81 43.79
N GLU A 836 -18.43 11.64 44.93
CA GLU A 836 -19.13 10.39 45.25
C GLU A 836 -20.20 10.04 44.21
N LEU A 837 -20.91 11.05 43.68
CA LEU A 837 -21.97 10.88 42.70
C LEU A 837 -21.42 10.33 41.37
N GLU A 838 -20.34 10.92 40.86
CA GLU A 838 -19.67 10.49 39.62
C GLU A 838 -19.04 9.10 39.74
N ALA A 839 -18.55 8.72 40.93
CA ALA A 839 -18.11 7.36 41.20
C ALA A 839 -19.28 6.36 41.19
N ARG A 840 -20.41 6.71 41.82
CA ARG A 840 -21.60 5.84 41.93
C ARG A 840 -22.42 5.75 40.63
N SER A 841 -22.23 6.67 39.68
CA SER A 841 -22.76 6.57 38.31
C SER A 841 -21.82 5.83 37.35
N GLY A 842 -20.57 5.56 37.74
CA GLY A 842 -19.55 4.92 36.89
C GLY A 842 -18.94 5.85 35.82
N THR A 843 -19.33 7.12 35.79
CA THR A 843 -18.92 8.11 34.79
C THR A 843 -17.89 9.09 35.35
N LEU A 844 -16.63 8.66 35.40
CA LEU A 844 -15.52 9.51 35.84
C LEU A 844 -15.28 10.68 34.87
N PRO A 845 -15.08 11.93 35.34
CA PRO A 845 -14.89 13.08 34.46
C PRO A 845 -13.58 13.04 33.65
N PRO A 846 -13.46 13.85 32.58
CA PRO A 846 -12.21 14.03 31.83
C PRO A 846 -11.01 14.38 32.71
N ALA A 847 -9.81 14.00 32.29
CA ALA A 847 -8.59 14.18 33.08
C ALA A 847 -8.30 15.65 33.41
N SER A 848 -8.54 16.56 32.45
CA SER A 848 -8.47 18.01 32.64
C SER A 848 -9.41 18.50 33.75
N GLN A 849 -10.70 18.20 33.64
CA GLN A 849 -11.71 18.63 34.61
C GLN A 849 -11.47 18.05 36.02
N ARG A 850 -10.93 16.83 36.13
CA ARG A 850 -10.46 16.28 37.41
C ARG A 850 -9.27 17.05 37.97
N TRP A 851 -8.30 17.41 37.13
CA TRP A 851 -7.12 18.18 37.52
C TRP A 851 -7.47 19.60 37.97
N ASP A 852 -8.39 20.29 37.29
CA ASP A 852 -8.88 21.62 37.68
C ASP A 852 -9.50 21.59 39.09
N ARG A 853 -10.29 20.56 39.40
CA ARG A 853 -10.87 20.36 40.74
C ARG A 853 -9.80 20.07 41.79
N MET A 854 -8.75 19.31 41.46
CA MET A 854 -7.61 19.08 42.36
C MET A 854 -6.81 20.38 42.63
N LEU A 855 -6.65 21.23 41.62
CA LEU A 855 -6.03 22.56 41.75
C LEU A 855 -6.87 23.50 42.64
N GLN A 856 -8.18 23.54 42.44
CA GLN A 856 -9.09 24.32 43.30
C GLN A 856 -9.08 23.81 44.75
N ALA A 857 -9.14 22.50 44.96
CA ALA A 857 -9.11 21.87 46.29
C ALA A 857 -7.77 22.06 47.04
N SER A 858 -6.68 22.39 46.34
CA SER A 858 -5.36 22.67 46.92
C SER A 858 -5.05 24.16 47.12
N GLY A 859 -6.04 25.05 46.91
CA GLY A 859 -6.02 26.43 47.39
C GLY A 859 -5.10 27.41 46.66
N ARG A 860 -4.42 26.99 45.59
CA ARG A 860 -3.52 27.85 44.80
C ARG A 860 -4.31 28.72 43.80
N LYS A 861 -4.50 30.00 44.13
CA LYS A 861 -5.05 31.00 43.18
C LYS A 861 -3.96 31.50 42.22
N GLY A 862 -4.05 31.12 40.95
CA GLY A 862 -3.44 31.88 39.83
C GLY A 862 -4.34 33.06 39.44
N ALA A 863 -3.74 34.19 39.04
CA ALA A 863 -4.48 35.39 38.63
C ALA A 863 -4.69 35.44 37.11
N LYS A 864 -5.91 35.76 36.68
CA LYS A 864 -6.25 35.89 35.25
C LYS A 864 -5.77 37.25 34.70
N PRO A 865 -5.02 37.30 33.57
CA PRO A 865 -4.64 38.57 32.94
C PRO A 865 -5.87 39.28 32.32
N PRO A 866 -5.86 40.63 32.25
CA PRO A 866 -7.04 41.41 31.89
C PRO A 866 -7.33 41.42 30.38
N SER A 867 -8.59 41.20 30.00
CA SER A 867 -9.07 41.42 28.63
C SER A 867 -9.81 42.77 28.55
N ALA A 868 -9.30 43.67 27.72
CA ALA A 868 -10.03 44.85 27.24
C ALA A 868 -9.95 44.84 25.71
N SER A 869 -11.02 45.09 24.95
CA SER A 869 -12.40 45.52 25.27
C SER A 869 -13.42 44.60 24.55
N ALA A 870 -14.74 44.63 24.80
CA ALA A 870 -15.56 45.60 25.54
C ALA A 870 -16.55 44.93 26.52
N GLN A 871 -17.35 45.75 27.23
CA GLN A 871 -18.06 45.38 28.45
C GLN A 871 -19.56 45.02 28.24
N THR A 872 -20.02 44.02 29.01
CA THR A 872 -21.26 43.96 29.84
C THR A 872 -22.54 44.59 29.27
N GLN A 873 -23.70 43.93 29.18
CA GLN A 873 -24.42 43.14 30.20
C GLN A 873 -25.17 41.94 29.55
N GLY A 874 -25.57 40.88 30.27
CA GLY A 874 -25.42 40.56 31.69
C GLY A 874 -25.86 39.10 31.95
N GLN A 875 -25.45 38.50 33.08
CA GLN A 875 -25.60 37.06 33.32
C GLN A 875 -26.09 36.78 34.75
N GLU A 876 -27.35 36.37 34.87
CA GLU A 876 -27.97 35.81 36.07
C GLU A 876 -28.84 34.58 35.69
N SER A 877 -29.28 33.82 36.70
CA SER A 877 -30.19 32.65 36.65
C SER A 877 -29.77 31.42 35.82
N LEU A 878 -28.67 30.75 36.22
CA LEU A 878 -28.54 29.27 36.08
C LEU A 878 -28.13 28.52 37.37
N ASP A 879 -27.78 29.19 38.47
CA ASP A 879 -27.49 28.55 39.77
C ASP A 879 -28.72 28.38 40.67
N ALA A 880 -29.87 27.99 40.09
CA ALA A 880 -31.17 27.98 40.77
C ALA A 880 -32.01 26.71 40.53
N PHE A 881 -31.36 25.56 40.25
CA PHE A 881 -32.08 24.27 40.07
C PHE A 881 -31.38 23.04 40.67
N ALA A 882 -30.22 23.19 41.33
CA ALA A 882 -29.51 22.08 41.98
C ALA A 882 -30.04 21.77 43.40
N ASP A 883 -30.43 22.79 44.15
CA ASP A 883 -30.78 22.69 45.60
C ASP A 883 -32.22 22.22 45.88
N SER A 884 -32.92 21.64 44.91
CA SER A 884 -34.35 21.27 45.05
C SER A 884 -34.64 19.78 44.82
N LEU A 885 -33.66 18.89 45.00
CA LEU A 885 -33.84 17.44 44.82
C LEU A 885 -33.24 16.56 45.95
N GLU A 886 -33.09 17.10 47.17
CA GLU A 886 -32.56 16.35 48.33
C GLU A 886 -33.50 16.35 49.55
N ARG A 887 -34.83 16.38 49.33
CA ARG A 887 -35.85 16.09 50.35
C ARG A 887 -37.00 15.24 49.78
N GLU A 888 -37.61 14.47 50.69
CA GLU A 888 -38.83 13.67 50.50
C GLU A 888 -38.70 12.48 49.52
N LEU A 889 -37.89 11.50 49.94
CA LEU A 889 -38.33 10.10 49.87
C LEU A 889 -39.07 9.73 51.16
N ASP A 890 -40.38 9.99 51.19
CA ASP A 890 -41.35 9.27 52.01
C ASP A 890 -42.73 9.30 51.30
N ALA A 891 -43.58 8.30 51.52
CA ALA A 891 -44.78 8.01 50.72
C ALA A 891 -46.09 8.48 51.41
N PRO A 892 -47.30 8.44 50.78
CA PRO A 892 -47.68 7.89 49.46
C PRO A 892 -48.61 8.79 48.60
N SER A 893 -49.08 8.26 47.45
CA SER A 893 -50.00 8.89 46.48
C SER A 893 -51.41 9.23 47.02
N PRO A 894 -52.15 10.14 46.34
CA PRO A 894 -53.35 9.66 45.63
C PRO A 894 -53.64 10.33 44.24
N MET A 895 -54.81 10.00 43.68
CA MET A 895 -55.25 10.14 42.27
C MET A 895 -55.84 11.52 41.86
N HIS A 896 -56.30 11.58 40.58
CA HIS A 896 -57.24 12.54 39.95
C HIS A 896 -56.66 13.86 39.40
N GLN A 897 -57.21 14.51 38.36
CA GLN A 897 -58.16 14.10 37.29
C GLN A 897 -58.27 15.22 36.23
N ALA A 898 -58.28 14.87 34.92
CA ALA A 898 -58.51 15.80 33.78
C ALA A 898 -57.47 16.96 33.65
N GLY A 899 -57.43 17.75 32.56
CA GLY A 899 -58.06 17.59 31.25
C GLY A 899 -57.72 18.72 30.25
N GLN A 900 -57.58 18.34 28.98
CA GLN A 900 -57.97 19.04 27.72
C GLN A 900 -57.70 20.55 27.44
N THR A 901 -57.47 20.80 26.14
CA THR A 901 -57.89 21.98 25.31
C THR A 901 -57.16 23.34 25.31
N LEU A 902 -56.58 23.62 24.12
CA LEU A 902 -56.78 24.81 23.24
C LEU A 902 -56.41 26.27 23.67
N ALA A 903 -55.27 26.71 23.12
CA ALA A 903 -55.17 27.76 22.07
C ALA A 903 -55.31 29.28 22.37
N SER A 904 -54.72 30.07 21.45
CA SER A 904 -54.71 31.55 21.31
C SER A 904 -53.80 32.30 22.33
N SER A 905 -53.39 33.58 22.15
CA SER A 905 -53.80 34.59 21.15
C SER A 905 -52.74 35.71 20.94
N ARG A 906 -52.60 36.19 19.68
CA ARG A 906 -52.21 37.55 19.23
C ARG A 906 -51.02 38.31 19.88
N LYS A 907 -50.12 38.82 19.01
CA LYS A 907 -50.05 40.27 18.68
C LYS A 907 -49.37 40.53 17.32
N ARG A 908 -49.58 41.73 16.77
CA ARG A 908 -49.09 42.20 15.45
C ARG A 908 -47.99 43.26 15.61
N SER A 909 -47.12 43.34 14.60
CA SER A 909 -46.63 44.60 13.99
C SER A 909 -46.56 44.41 12.47
N ARG A 910 -46.72 45.48 11.65
CA ARG A 910 -46.89 45.38 10.19
C ARG A 910 -46.55 46.69 9.45
N SER A 911 -45.72 46.57 8.40
CA SER A 911 -45.58 47.44 7.21
C SER A 911 -45.14 46.50 6.07
N GLU A 912 -45.66 46.41 4.84
CA GLU A 912 -46.07 47.41 3.82
C GLU A 912 -44.85 48.18 3.26
N SER A 913 -44.58 48.27 1.95
CA SER A 913 -45.38 48.07 0.70
C SER A 913 -44.53 47.37 -0.43
N SER A 914 -44.94 47.06 -1.68
CA SER A 914 -46.23 46.94 -2.39
C SER A 914 -46.13 46.18 -3.76
N VAL A 915 -47.01 45.18 -3.97
CA VAL A 915 -47.83 44.89 -5.18
C VAL A 915 -47.21 44.75 -6.60
N ASN A 916 -47.21 43.52 -7.15
CA ASN A 916 -47.98 43.08 -8.36
C ASN A 916 -47.85 41.54 -8.56
N ARG A 917 -48.94 40.76 -8.69
CA ARG A 917 -49.63 40.29 -9.93
C ARG A 917 -48.76 39.46 -10.90
N SER A 918 -49.14 38.27 -11.37
CA SER A 918 -50.35 37.44 -11.17
C SER A 918 -50.08 35.95 -11.48
N SER A 919 -50.98 35.05 -11.06
CA SER A 919 -50.97 33.60 -11.33
C SER A 919 -52.07 33.14 -12.31
N ALA A 920 -51.83 32.11 -13.14
CA ALA A 920 -52.84 31.09 -13.52
C ALA A 920 -52.28 29.92 -14.41
N GLN A 921 -52.47 28.69 -13.91
CA GLN A 921 -53.03 27.48 -14.59
C GLN A 921 -52.53 26.93 -15.96
N GLN A 922 -52.17 25.63 -15.91
CA GLN A 922 -52.53 24.53 -16.85
C GLN A 922 -51.92 24.54 -18.29
N ALA A 923 -51.71 23.40 -18.99
CA ALA A 923 -52.12 22.00 -18.79
C ALA A 923 -51.01 20.97 -19.20
N ALA A 924 -51.40 19.70 -19.41
CA ALA A 924 -50.60 18.56 -19.92
C ALA A 924 -50.36 18.67 -21.46
N GLU A 925 -49.65 17.80 -22.21
CA GLU A 925 -49.38 16.34 -22.11
C GLU A 925 -47.91 15.91 -22.47
N VAL A 926 -47.72 14.74 -23.10
CA VAL A 926 -46.50 13.88 -23.06
C VAL A 926 -46.04 13.44 -24.48
N PHE A 927 -44.87 12.78 -24.58
CA PHE A 927 -44.22 12.09 -25.74
C PHE A 927 -43.37 12.95 -26.70
N VAL A 928 -42.03 12.93 -26.60
CA VAL A 928 -41.05 11.96 -27.18
C VAL A 928 -40.69 12.26 -28.67
N PRO A 929 -39.41 12.18 -29.11
CA PRO A 929 -38.94 12.90 -30.31
C PRO A 929 -38.73 12.04 -31.57
N GLU A 930 -38.55 12.70 -32.73
CA GLU A 930 -38.21 12.08 -34.03
C GLU A 930 -36.89 12.63 -34.64
N GLN A 931 -36.50 12.15 -35.83
CA GLN A 931 -35.12 12.15 -36.35
C GLN A 931 -34.97 12.72 -37.78
N ARG A 932 -33.74 13.19 -38.10
CA ARG A 932 -33.14 13.28 -39.47
C ARG A 932 -33.74 14.35 -40.43
N ASP A 933 -33.07 14.79 -41.50
CA ASP A 933 -31.75 14.46 -42.09
C ASP A 933 -31.08 15.72 -42.74
N ALA A 934 -29.87 15.58 -43.30
CA ALA A 934 -29.10 16.65 -44.00
C ALA A 934 -28.70 16.21 -45.45
N PRO A 935 -27.81 16.86 -46.25
CA PRO A 935 -27.15 18.20 -46.22
C PRO A 935 -27.32 18.97 -47.57
N PRO A 936 -26.45 19.96 -47.94
CA PRO A 936 -25.45 19.64 -48.98
C PRO A 936 -24.09 20.42 -49.00
N LEU A 937 -23.00 19.64 -49.18
CA LEU A 937 -21.79 19.89 -50.03
C LEU A 937 -20.70 20.95 -49.69
N LEU A 938 -19.51 20.70 -50.26
CA LEU A 938 -18.18 21.33 -50.02
C LEU A 938 -17.58 21.90 -51.34
N PRO A 939 -16.46 22.66 -51.32
CA PRO A 939 -15.12 22.04 -51.41
C PRO A 939 -14.07 22.66 -50.45
N LEU A 940 -13.01 22.02 -49.93
CA LEU A 940 -12.05 20.95 -50.34
C LEU A 940 -10.86 21.36 -51.22
N SER A 941 -9.68 21.56 -50.60
CA SER A 941 -8.33 21.14 -51.05
C SER A 941 -7.23 21.73 -50.13
N SER A 942 -6.01 21.19 -49.99
CA SER A 942 -5.52 19.80 -50.10
C SER A 942 -4.09 19.72 -49.54
N TRP A 943 -3.61 18.53 -49.12
CA TRP A 943 -2.25 17.98 -49.36
C TRP A 943 -2.18 16.56 -48.78
N GLY A 944 -1.27 15.70 -49.28
CA GLY A 944 -1.41 14.25 -49.05
C GLY A 944 -0.12 13.42 -48.96
N VAL A 945 -0.18 12.46 -48.02
CA VAL A 945 0.31 11.06 -48.11
C VAL A 945 1.75 10.82 -48.62
N LYS A 946 2.64 10.38 -47.69
CA LYS A 946 3.29 9.04 -47.79
C LYS A 946 3.93 8.58 -46.47
N ARG A 947 3.60 7.33 -46.09
CA ARG A 947 4.25 6.42 -45.11
C ARG A 947 4.64 6.97 -43.72
N ARG A 948 3.87 6.59 -42.69
CA ARG A 948 4.44 6.27 -41.36
C ARG A 948 4.54 4.75 -41.21
N ARG A 949 5.65 4.25 -40.63
CA ARG A 949 5.73 2.87 -40.13
C ARG A 949 4.97 2.78 -38.80
N THR A 950 4.27 1.68 -38.57
CA THR A 950 3.63 1.39 -37.29
C THR A 950 4.68 1.14 -36.21
N ARG A 951 4.60 1.90 -35.11
CA ARG A 951 5.26 1.58 -33.84
C ARG A 951 4.16 1.54 -32.77
N ILE A 952 4.09 0.43 -32.04
CA ILE A 952 2.95 0.09 -31.19
C ILE A 952 2.92 1.04 -29.98
N GLY A 953 1.79 1.71 -29.76
CA GLY A 953 1.43 2.34 -28.49
C GLY A 953 0.26 1.56 -27.90
N GLY A 954 0.44 1.02 -26.69
CA GLY A 954 -0.57 0.19 -26.03
C GLY A 954 -1.71 1.01 -25.44
N LEU A 955 -2.94 0.64 -25.79
CA LEU A 955 -4.14 0.97 -25.02
C LEU A 955 -4.25 -0.03 -23.86
N PRO A 956 -4.70 0.35 -22.64
CA PRO A 956 -4.81 -0.59 -21.52
C PRO A 956 -5.82 -1.70 -21.81
N ASP A 957 -5.41 -2.94 -21.56
CA ASP A 957 -6.19 -4.17 -21.77
C ASP A 957 -7.18 -4.38 -20.59
N PRO A 958 -8.47 -4.69 -20.84
CA PRO A 958 -9.45 -4.90 -19.77
C PRO A 958 -9.28 -6.26 -19.07
N GLY A 959 -8.21 -6.37 -18.28
CA GLY A 959 -7.84 -7.57 -17.53
C GLY A 959 -7.07 -7.30 -16.22
N THR A 960 -7.12 -6.07 -15.70
CA THR A 960 -6.37 -5.65 -14.51
C THR A 960 -6.76 -6.47 -13.27
N PRO A 961 -5.81 -7.13 -12.57
CA PRO A 961 -6.12 -7.87 -11.35
C PRO A 961 -6.54 -6.93 -10.20
N THR A 962 -7.44 -7.40 -9.34
CA THR A 962 -7.79 -6.73 -8.09
C THR A 962 -6.68 -6.86 -7.05
N HIS A 963 -6.62 -5.94 -6.09
CA HIS A 963 -5.47 -5.68 -5.21
C HIS A 963 -4.96 -6.89 -4.39
N GLY A 964 -5.78 -7.92 -4.15
CA GLY A 964 -5.36 -9.14 -3.47
C GLY A 964 -4.41 -10.02 -4.29
N ASP A 965 -4.58 -10.04 -5.62
CA ASP A 965 -3.88 -10.96 -6.55
C ASP A 965 -2.41 -10.58 -6.83
N LEU A 966 -1.97 -9.43 -6.30
CA LEU A 966 -0.59 -8.93 -6.33
C LEU A 966 0.05 -9.02 -4.94
N ALA A 967 -0.64 -8.56 -3.88
CA ALA A 967 -0.13 -8.65 -2.51
C ALA A 967 0.18 -10.09 -2.06
N ALA A 968 -0.66 -11.05 -2.45
CA ALA A 968 -0.55 -12.45 -2.05
C ALA A 968 0.68 -13.21 -2.59
N SER A 969 1.52 -12.60 -3.44
CA SER A 969 2.79 -13.21 -3.89
C SER A 969 4.05 -12.57 -3.27
N SER A 970 3.91 -11.44 -2.58
CA SER A 970 5.01 -10.80 -1.81
C SER A 970 4.95 -11.10 -0.32
N ALA A 971 3.75 -11.33 0.24
CA ALA A 971 3.55 -11.52 1.68
C ALA A 971 3.98 -12.89 2.23
N ALA A 972 4.37 -13.85 1.39
CA ALA A 972 4.56 -15.26 1.77
C ALA A 972 6.02 -15.68 2.08
N PHE A 973 7.01 -14.79 1.90
CA PHE A 973 8.44 -15.11 2.07
C PHE A 973 9.25 -14.06 2.85
N LEU A 974 8.58 -13.26 3.68
CA LEU A 974 9.21 -12.27 4.58
C LEU A 974 8.75 -12.40 6.05
N GLU A 975 8.49 -13.61 6.52
CA GLU A 975 8.51 -13.92 7.97
C GLU A 975 9.95 -14.20 8.46
N GLN A 976 10.87 -13.27 8.17
CA GLN A 976 12.13 -13.02 8.90
C GLN A 976 12.84 -11.77 8.34
N ASP A 977 13.24 -10.87 9.25
CA ASP A 977 14.25 -9.81 9.08
C ASP A 977 14.13 -8.85 7.87
N ALA A 978 12.93 -8.29 7.67
CA ALA A 978 12.76 -7.00 7.00
C ALA A 978 11.82 -6.09 7.81
N ASP A 979 12.30 -4.92 8.23
CA ASP A 979 11.48 -3.90 8.90
C ASP A 979 10.41 -3.34 7.93
N PRO A 980 9.10 -3.47 8.25
CA PRO A 980 8.04 -2.84 7.44
C PRO A 980 8.02 -1.31 7.55
N PHE A 981 8.81 -0.73 8.46
CA PHE A 981 8.81 0.68 8.83
C PHE A 981 9.76 1.58 8.01
N ALA A 982 10.36 1.07 6.93
CA ALA A 982 11.21 1.84 6.01
C ALA A 982 10.40 2.79 5.08
N GLY A 983 9.52 3.61 5.66
CA GLY A 983 8.61 4.51 4.93
C GLY A 983 7.88 5.52 5.80
N ALA A 984 7.59 5.18 7.06
CA ALA A 984 7.28 6.19 8.06
C ALA A 984 8.56 6.95 8.44
N ALA A 985 8.46 8.26 8.63
CA ALA A 985 9.44 8.97 9.45
C ALA A 985 9.29 8.52 10.92
N GLU A 986 10.29 8.77 11.77
CA GLU A 986 10.15 8.63 13.23
C GLU A 986 9.30 9.75 13.84
N ASP A 987 8.13 10.02 13.23
CA ASP A 987 7.12 10.96 13.70
C ASP A 987 6.35 10.33 14.88
N PHE A 988 7.07 10.15 16.00
CA PHE A 988 6.44 10.38 17.30
C PHE A 988 5.72 11.74 17.22
N PRO A 989 4.51 11.90 17.79
CA PRO A 989 3.86 13.20 17.84
C PRO A 989 4.78 14.19 18.55
N ALA A 990 5.38 15.10 17.78
CA ALA A 990 6.01 16.29 18.34
C ALA A 990 4.89 17.10 18.98
N PHE A 991 5.09 17.50 20.25
CA PHE A 991 4.07 18.17 21.07
C PHE A 991 3.23 19.13 20.24
N ASP A 992 1.92 18.90 20.20
CA ASP A 992 1.06 19.59 19.25
C ASP A 992 0.91 21.10 19.58
N GLN A 993 0.20 21.85 18.74
CA GLN A 993 0.09 23.29 18.93
C GLN A 993 -0.67 23.67 20.22
N GLU A 994 -1.54 22.81 20.74
CA GLU A 994 -2.21 22.95 22.03
C GLU A 994 -1.30 22.52 23.19
N GLU A 995 -0.54 21.43 23.06
CA GLU A 995 0.48 21.04 24.06
C GLU A 995 1.63 22.06 24.16
N ILE A 996 2.00 22.71 23.06
CA ILE A 996 2.95 23.84 23.04
C ILE A 996 2.33 25.12 23.60
N ALA A 997 1.01 25.33 23.48
CA ALA A 997 0.31 26.42 24.15
C ALA A 997 0.22 26.17 25.67
N TRP A 998 -0.13 24.95 26.07
CA TRP A 998 -0.16 24.46 27.43
C TRP A 998 1.22 24.55 28.10
N LEU A 999 2.29 24.15 27.41
CA LEU A 999 3.67 24.36 27.86
C LEU A 999 4.02 25.84 28.02
N LYS A 1000 3.46 26.76 27.21
CA LYS A 1000 3.70 28.21 27.37
C LYS A 1000 2.96 28.80 28.57
N GLU A 1001 1.73 28.39 28.84
CA GLU A 1001 1.05 28.76 30.10
C GLU A 1001 1.77 28.19 31.32
N LEU A 1002 2.25 26.95 31.24
CA LEU A 1002 3.03 26.27 32.28
C LEU A 1002 4.46 26.84 32.49
N LEU A 1003 4.91 27.76 31.65
CA LEU A 1003 6.24 28.39 31.72
C LEU A 1003 6.20 29.85 32.23
N ALA A 1004 5.02 30.37 32.59
CA ALA A 1004 4.86 31.76 33.06
C ALA A 1004 4.96 31.94 34.58
N HIS A 1005 4.66 30.90 35.38
CA HIS A 1005 4.47 30.97 36.85
C HIS A 1005 5.02 29.73 37.59
#